data_AF-A0A8J2W1C0-F1
#
_entry.id   AF-A0A8J2W1C0-F1
#
_cell.length_a   1.000
_cell.length_b   1.000
_cell.length_c   1.000
_cell.angle_alpha   90.00
_cell.angle_beta   90.00
_cell.angle_gamma   90.00
#
_symmetry.space_group_name_H-M   'P 1'
#
loop_
_entity.id
_entity.type
_entity.pdbx_description
1 polymer ?
#
loop_
_entity_poly.entity_id
_entity_poly.type
_entity_poly.pdbx_seq_one_letter_code
_entity_poly.pdbx_strand_id
1 'polypeptide(L)'
;MIQPGITLLLILAIFSSICQQAPASSTRQYELGTTYNYHYTAAVLLNEAPPLFSQNSTKTKGTDVGYQVAATVELTPVWQNPSDTAHMLFELLMSNPKLSIRSRKAQQPDGFIDHSSPLDDMQSTAMYIDWNDGKISNIYAFESESISLANLKKGIASLFQLQTAAVEMNELDTSGSCTATYKNLDDRTFLKTKNNCQLQRPTTSFTQSQKILGLSSVTSHQTKYSFKRDSDVVETLTSTEVHSIRVNLRSQAGASVISRQYIRLNSESKSNKKFSAASLTKAIQSLTMDTNVNLVADNLQLVEESSDSCETSSCKNLKKTVNEVRKNLQTSNVATSLGASAFVTLLPVVRQSSKDDILALLKDPKNKKILPQLIDVVAAAQTAESYAAAIEAINFQSEEIDLAERFLQVVSLSTRPSEYLLAGLLKLSQKIKTEKLSESALLSLAAITKTFVINQQEKASDTLVAEIHTYFTDNLKTCANEECYQLYMRVFKNLGSLETLPIILTHIDSKDKKTSVWAVKALKALPASVFLDDRVRQKLEMVYFEVDRPYDSSARTLALDMLLDHQPDSTFLINVLISLSMGGSGNLELNTYSLQRLQEHAGNDPVIRAQLKQILSDRPSLNNYHVFAQNGMSTTFSRDLYRNIDGNGSFSSSTEAANKMMKRAAFDVYLRNPEDAFQLLSVGLFTGGMGSLMGFSTEGDEEEPTAGMEVTLAGVQLRPIIFFSGQGDLMGHVWSGTASERTTALQATVLLQDYRKVVPLQSGFIAVLDVRGSVSFDFGGEIQISIWSRNSHSVVEDIAAWELEGSLNLDTPFVKSSIDFTLGAESRVDFVNDVSFANGILLCLRMGQAEFNIDYTVQKRESIPGTKHWIHKKKKRQDFVPGRTFKLNDQNSGFCNEMFPAALLMNDIVLPKEADIPNLLLPKHSDFLAAYGTNKDDYEFCMTEYLRMNGIYWSLTAMDLMGKLGEMDRDGIILFIKQCQNENGGVGASVDHDPHLLYTLSAVQILCLYDALDSIDCEKVVSYVTKLQNEDGSFCGDQWGEVDTRFSMCAVACLALLGKLDAINIDNAVNFVISCMNFDGGFGCRPCSESHAGQVYCCIGMLSITGHLHLIKADSLGWWLCERQLPSGGLNGRPEKLPDVCYSWWVVASLRIIGRLDWLDKNQLRKFIMACQDVETGGFSDRPNDMPDPFHTLFGLAGLSLLGESSLKTINPVFCMPQQVISRLKIQPQMLSL
;
A
#
# COMPACT_ATOMS: atom_id res chain seq x y z
N MET A 1 -43.81 -59.87 -69.62
CA MET A 1 -43.76 -61.25 -69.07
C MET A 1 -44.00 -61.14 -67.57
N ILE A 2 -45.17 -61.61 -67.09
CA ILE A 2 -45.51 -62.04 -65.69
C ILE A 2 -45.42 -60.92 -64.61
N GLN A 3 -46.37 -60.53 -63.77
CA GLN A 3 -47.78 -60.84 -63.42
C GLN A 3 -48.29 -59.66 -62.52
N PRO A 4 -49.59 -59.57 -62.17
CA PRO A 4 -50.30 -58.35 -61.77
C PRO A 4 -50.44 -58.12 -60.25
N GLY A 5 -50.83 -56.90 -59.85
CA GLY A 5 -51.57 -56.64 -58.61
C GLY A 5 -51.02 -55.51 -57.72
N ILE A 6 -51.91 -54.58 -57.35
CA ILE A 6 -51.83 -53.63 -56.22
C ILE A 6 -51.41 -52.18 -56.57
N THR A 7 -51.53 -51.76 -57.82
CA THR A 7 -51.65 -50.33 -58.22
C THR A 7 -53.11 -49.86 -58.17
N LEU A 8 -53.77 -50.08 -57.02
CA LEU A 8 -55.11 -49.56 -56.72
C LEU A 8 -55.26 -49.06 -55.25
N LEU A 9 -54.16 -48.96 -54.50
CA LEU A 9 -54.17 -48.50 -53.10
C LEU A 9 -53.49 -47.12 -52.90
N LEU A 10 -53.18 -46.42 -54.00
CA LEU A 10 -52.48 -45.12 -54.02
C LEU A 10 -53.38 -43.92 -54.36
N ILE A 11 -54.71 -44.09 -54.47
CA ILE A 11 -55.61 -43.01 -54.95
C ILE A 11 -56.84 -42.75 -54.04
N LEU A 12 -56.95 -43.39 -52.87
CA LEU A 12 -58.10 -43.17 -51.94
C LEU A 12 -57.72 -42.73 -50.51
N ALA A 13 -56.58 -42.06 -50.33
CA ALA A 13 -56.16 -41.49 -49.04
C ALA A 13 -56.18 -39.94 -49.01
N ILE A 14 -57.05 -39.31 -49.80
CA ILE A 14 -57.36 -37.88 -49.71
C ILE A 14 -58.89 -37.76 -49.67
N PHE A 15 -59.40 -37.15 -48.59
CA PHE A 15 -60.81 -36.89 -48.23
C PHE A 15 -61.59 -38.01 -47.50
N SER A 16 -61.41 -38.09 -46.18
CA SER A 16 -62.49 -38.20 -45.17
C SER A 16 -61.87 -38.38 -43.78
N SER A 17 -61.97 -37.39 -42.89
CA SER A 17 -63.05 -37.23 -41.91
C SER A 17 -62.63 -37.74 -40.52
N ILE A 18 -62.13 -36.80 -39.73
CA ILE A 18 -62.67 -36.44 -38.41
C ILE A 18 -63.27 -37.62 -37.63
N CYS A 19 -62.49 -38.17 -36.70
CA CYS A 19 -63.04 -38.69 -35.47
C CYS A 19 -62.17 -38.22 -34.31
N GLN A 20 -62.62 -37.12 -33.70
CA GLN A 20 -62.19 -36.69 -32.38
C GLN A 20 -62.36 -37.86 -31.40
N GLN A 21 -61.27 -38.37 -30.83
CA GLN A 21 -61.33 -38.80 -29.44
C GLN A 21 -60.93 -37.58 -28.61
N ALA A 22 -61.94 -36.96 -28.04
CA ALA A 22 -61.80 -35.93 -27.03
C ALA A 22 -60.86 -36.41 -25.91
N PRO A 23 -59.84 -35.65 -25.50
CA PRO A 23 -59.42 -35.75 -24.11
C PRO A 23 -60.63 -35.31 -23.28
N ALA A 24 -61.15 -36.26 -22.52
CA ALA A 24 -62.27 -36.08 -21.64
C ALA A 24 -62.03 -34.87 -20.70
N SER A 25 -62.99 -33.94 -20.75
CA SER A 25 -63.57 -33.23 -19.61
C SER A 25 -62.63 -32.83 -18.47
N SER A 26 -62.37 -31.51 -18.41
CA SER A 26 -62.29 -30.71 -17.17
C SER A 26 -61.55 -31.36 -16.00
N THR A 27 -60.22 -31.26 -15.99
CA THR A 27 -59.52 -31.26 -14.71
C THR A 27 -60.04 -30.05 -13.92
N ARG A 28 -60.60 -30.29 -12.73
CA ARG A 28 -61.15 -29.22 -11.87
C ARG A 28 -60.04 -28.26 -11.45
N GLN A 29 -59.84 -27.19 -12.24
CA GLN A 29 -59.18 -25.96 -11.81
C GLN A 29 -60.03 -25.24 -10.73
N TYR A 30 -59.51 -24.17 -10.12
CA TYR A 30 -60.19 -23.41 -9.05
C TYR A 30 -61.67 -23.09 -9.38
N GLU A 31 -62.60 -23.32 -8.44
CA GLU A 31 -64.04 -23.16 -8.68
C GLU A 31 -64.50 -21.71 -8.44
N LEU A 32 -65.25 -21.14 -9.40
CA LEU A 32 -65.75 -19.77 -9.34
C LEU A 32 -66.64 -19.51 -8.10
N GLY A 33 -66.23 -18.55 -7.26
CA GLY A 33 -66.87 -18.21 -5.99
C GLY A 33 -66.66 -19.22 -4.87
N THR A 34 -65.60 -20.02 -4.92
CA THR A 34 -65.10 -20.77 -3.76
C THR A 34 -63.87 -20.05 -3.22
N THR A 35 -63.89 -19.67 -1.95
CA THR A 35 -62.74 -19.09 -1.24
C THR A 35 -61.89 -20.21 -0.66
N TYR A 36 -60.61 -20.22 -1.03
CA TYR A 36 -59.61 -21.16 -0.56
C TYR A 36 -58.77 -20.50 0.52
N ASN A 37 -58.84 -21.02 1.75
CA ASN A 37 -58.12 -20.48 2.90
C ASN A 37 -56.79 -21.23 3.06
N TYR A 38 -55.71 -20.50 2.90
CA TYR A 38 -54.35 -20.99 3.02
C TYR A 38 -53.67 -20.46 4.28
N HIS A 39 -52.90 -21.31 4.94
CA HIS A 39 -51.88 -20.88 5.88
C HIS A 39 -50.59 -20.59 5.11
N TYR A 40 -50.07 -19.37 5.24
CA TYR A 40 -48.85 -18.93 4.58
C TYR A 40 -47.78 -18.58 5.61
N THR A 41 -46.56 -19.03 5.35
CA THR A 41 -45.38 -18.58 6.09
C THR A 41 -44.25 -18.25 5.14
N ALA A 42 -43.52 -17.17 5.42
CA ALA A 42 -42.32 -16.75 4.71
C ALA A 42 -41.21 -16.44 5.71
N ALA A 43 -40.17 -17.27 5.74
CA ALA A 43 -38.99 -17.08 6.57
C ALA A 43 -37.81 -16.61 5.74
N VAL A 44 -37.13 -15.56 6.19
CA VAL A 44 -35.88 -15.08 5.59
C VAL A 44 -34.76 -15.15 6.62
N LEU A 45 -33.67 -15.79 6.23
CA LEU A 45 -32.52 -16.05 7.07
C LEU A 45 -31.25 -15.51 6.41
N LEU A 46 -30.48 -14.76 7.18
CA LEU A 46 -29.18 -14.22 6.81
C LEU A 46 -28.06 -15.01 7.52
N ASN A 47 -27.03 -15.38 6.77
CA ASN A 47 -25.82 -15.98 7.32
C ASN A 47 -24.56 -15.64 6.51
N GLU A 48 -23.40 -16.02 7.06
CA GLU A 48 -22.11 -16.02 6.37
C GLU A 48 -22.17 -16.97 5.16
N ALA A 49 -21.57 -16.59 4.03
CA ALA A 49 -21.52 -17.47 2.86
C ALA A 49 -20.73 -18.76 3.18
N PRO A 50 -21.25 -19.96 2.83
CA PRO A 50 -20.54 -21.21 3.08
C PRO A 50 -19.27 -21.32 2.19
N PRO A 51 -18.19 -22.00 2.66
CA PRO A 51 -16.98 -22.19 1.87
C PRO A 51 -17.27 -23.00 0.59
N LEU A 52 -16.63 -22.62 -0.53
CA LEU A 52 -16.84 -23.21 -1.87
C LEU A 52 -16.71 -24.74 -1.92
N PHE A 53 -15.87 -25.35 -1.08
CA PHE A 53 -15.59 -26.80 -1.07
C PHE A 53 -16.33 -27.58 0.02
N SER A 54 -17.23 -26.94 0.77
CA SER A 54 -18.08 -27.60 1.77
C SER A 54 -19.45 -27.98 1.18
N GLN A 55 -19.48 -28.75 0.11
CA GLN A 55 -20.77 -29.26 -0.42
C GLN A 55 -21.38 -30.37 0.47
N ASN A 56 -20.62 -30.93 1.44
CA ASN A 56 -21.06 -32.05 2.28
C ASN A 56 -21.16 -31.77 3.79
N SER A 57 -21.06 -30.52 4.25
CA SER A 57 -21.30 -30.23 5.68
C SER A 57 -22.70 -29.64 5.90
N THR A 58 -23.63 -30.49 6.32
CA THR A 58 -24.95 -30.12 6.87
C THR A 58 -24.86 -29.35 8.21
N LYS A 59 -23.66 -28.94 8.62
CA LYS A 59 -23.38 -28.15 9.82
C LYS A 59 -22.81 -26.80 9.41
N THR A 60 -23.69 -25.85 9.09
CA THR A 60 -23.36 -24.43 9.10
C THR A 60 -22.85 -24.05 10.50
N LYS A 61 -21.56 -23.69 10.62
CA LYS A 61 -20.92 -23.37 11.92
C LYS A 61 -21.41 -22.06 12.57
N GLY A 62 -22.28 -21.30 11.91
CA GLY A 62 -22.78 -20.00 12.39
C GLY A 62 -24.28 -19.99 12.65
N THR A 63 -24.72 -19.33 13.73
CA THR A 63 -26.15 -19.10 13.97
C THR A 63 -26.69 -18.08 12.97
N ASP A 64 -27.76 -18.44 12.25
CA ASP A 64 -28.50 -17.51 11.38
C ASP A 64 -29.17 -16.40 12.20
N VAL A 65 -29.47 -15.28 11.53
CA VAL A 65 -30.32 -14.18 12.02
C VAL A 65 -31.42 -13.94 10.98
N GLY A 66 -32.63 -13.57 11.40
CA GLY A 66 -33.75 -13.42 10.50
C GLY A 66 -35.09 -13.73 11.16
N TYR A 67 -36.14 -13.51 10.38
CA TYR A 67 -37.52 -13.49 10.84
C TYR A 67 -38.42 -14.32 9.91
N GLN A 68 -39.62 -14.60 10.40
CA GLN A 68 -40.69 -15.28 9.68
C GLN A 68 -41.95 -14.42 9.75
N VAL A 69 -42.65 -14.28 8.64
CA VAL A 69 -43.99 -13.71 8.59
C VAL A 69 -44.98 -14.84 8.37
N ALA A 70 -45.99 -14.93 9.24
CA ALA A 70 -47.08 -15.89 9.12
C ALA A 70 -48.39 -15.13 8.89
N ALA A 71 -49.20 -15.57 7.93
CA ALA A 71 -50.49 -14.95 7.63
C ALA A 71 -51.52 -15.99 7.17
N THR A 72 -52.79 -15.61 7.22
CA THR A 72 -53.86 -16.37 6.55
C THR A 72 -54.11 -15.71 5.20
N VAL A 73 -54.15 -16.50 4.14
CA VAL A 73 -54.33 -16.02 2.77
C VAL A 73 -55.63 -16.61 2.22
N GLU A 74 -56.53 -15.74 1.79
CA GLU A 74 -57.79 -16.10 1.15
C GLU A 74 -57.65 -15.87 -0.35
N LEU A 75 -57.80 -16.92 -1.15
CA LEU A 75 -57.79 -16.84 -2.61
C LEU A 75 -59.19 -17.16 -3.13
N THR A 76 -59.86 -16.20 -3.76
CA THR A 76 -61.22 -16.36 -4.28
C THR A 76 -61.27 -16.07 -5.77
N PRO A 77 -61.71 -16.99 -6.64
CA PRO A 77 -61.95 -16.70 -8.05
C PRO A 77 -63.25 -15.88 -8.16
N VAL A 78 -63.12 -14.62 -8.55
CA VAL A 78 -64.23 -13.64 -8.56
C VAL A 78 -64.82 -13.41 -9.95
N TRP A 79 -64.06 -13.69 -11.02
CA TRP A 79 -64.52 -13.62 -12.40
C TRP A 79 -63.86 -14.73 -13.24
N GLN A 80 -64.58 -15.25 -14.23
CA GLN A 80 -64.10 -16.22 -15.21
C GLN A 80 -64.56 -15.75 -16.59
N ASN A 81 -63.69 -15.86 -17.59
CA ASN A 81 -64.01 -15.43 -18.94
C ASN A 81 -65.09 -16.35 -19.55
N PRO A 82 -66.22 -15.81 -20.04
CA PRO A 82 -67.29 -16.61 -20.64
C PRO A 82 -66.88 -17.42 -21.87
N SER A 83 -65.83 -16.99 -22.58
CA SER A 83 -65.32 -17.63 -23.81
C SER A 83 -64.13 -18.58 -23.55
N ASP A 84 -63.44 -18.43 -22.43
CA ASP A 84 -62.24 -19.20 -22.07
C ASP A 84 -62.27 -19.54 -20.57
N THR A 85 -62.58 -20.79 -20.24
CA THR A 85 -62.71 -21.22 -18.84
C THR A 85 -61.38 -21.24 -18.08
N ALA A 86 -60.24 -21.22 -18.78
CA ALA A 86 -58.91 -21.20 -18.14
C ALA A 86 -58.45 -19.78 -17.74
N HIS A 87 -59.16 -18.75 -18.19
CA HIS A 87 -58.89 -17.35 -17.86
C HIS A 87 -59.78 -16.88 -16.69
N MET A 88 -59.16 -16.63 -15.55
CA MET A 88 -59.81 -16.26 -14.29
C MET A 88 -59.17 -15.03 -13.64
N LEU A 89 -59.96 -14.29 -12.87
CA LEU A 89 -59.50 -13.23 -11.98
C LEU A 89 -59.61 -13.69 -10.53
N PHE A 90 -58.48 -13.79 -9.83
CA PHE A 90 -58.47 -14.12 -8.41
C PHE A 90 -58.42 -12.86 -7.54
N GLU A 91 -59.23 -12.81 -6.49
CA GLU A 91 -59.08 -11.90 -5.35
C GLU A 91 -58.18 -12.58 -4.30
N LEU A 92 -57.06 -11.94 -3.97
CA LEU A 92 -56.12 -12.34 -2.94
C LEU A 92 -56.26 -11.38 -1.75
N LEU A 93 -56.68 -11.91 -0.60
CA LEU A 93 -56.73 -11.17 0.66
C LEU A 93 -55.79 -11.80 1.69
N MET A 94 -54.95 -10.99 2.32
CA MET A 94 -54.08 -11.43 3.42
C MET A 94 -54.65 -10.91 4.74
N SER A 95 -54.92 -11.82 5.69
CA SER A 95 -55.48 -11.51 7.00
C SER A 95 -54.56 -11.95 8.14
N ASN A 96 -54.52 -11.14 9.20
CA ASN A 96 -53.74 -11.35 10.43
C ASN A 96 -52.24 -11.68 10.20
N PRO A 97 -51.48 -10.82 9.49
CA PRO A 97 -50.04 -11.02 9.34
C PRO A 97 -49.35 -10.84 10.71
N LYS A 98 -48.58 -11.84 11.13
CA LYS A 98 -47.80 -11.85 12.37
C LYS A 98 -46.32 -12.00 12.07
N LEU A 99 -45.50 -11.28 12.83
CA LEU A 99 -44.04 -11.41 12.78
C LEU A 99 -43.55 -12.38 13.87
N SER A 100 -42.67 -13.30 13.49
CA SER A 100 -42.03 -14.25 14.38
C SER A 100 -40.50 -14.17 14.22
N ILE A 101 -39.77 -14.23 15.32
CA ILE A 101 -38.30 -14.09 15.38
C ILE A 101 -37.65 -15.40 15.80
N ARG A 102 -36.42 -15.64 15.34
CA ARG A 102 -35.72 -16.88 15.65
C ARG A 102 -35.15 -16.86 17.09
N SER A 103 -35.47 -17.88 17.88
CA SER A 103 -35.07 -17.98 19.30
C SER A 103 -34.54 -19.36 19.68
N ARG A 104 -33.54 -19.40 20.55
CA ARG A 104 -33.00 -20.66 21.13
C ARG A 104 -33.97 -21.36 22.08
N LYS A 105 -35.02 -20.67 22.54
CA LYS A 105 -36.02 -21.20 23.48
C LYS A 105 -37.19 -21.91 22.78
N ALA A 106 -37.26 -21.85 21.45
CA ALA A 106 -38.33 -22.45 20.67
C ALA A 106 -38.09 -23.94 20.39
N GLN A 107 -39.16 -24.73 20.26
CA GLN A 107 -39.09 -26.14 19.90
C GLN A 107 -38.59 -26.32 18.46
N GLN A 108 -37.72 -27.31 18.24
CA GLN A 108 -37.25 -27.71 16.90
C GLN A 108 -38.41 -28.32 16.10
N PRO A 109 -38.48 -28.13 14.76
CA PRO A 109 -37.34 -27.88 13.85
C PRO A 109 -37.02 -26.42 13.53
N ASP A 110 -38.00 -25.50 13.53
CA ASP A 110 -37.83 -24.17 12.91
C ASP A 110 -37.42 -23.06 13.88
N GLY A 111 -37.79 -23.15 15.17
CA GLY A 111 -37.23 -22.29 16.21
C GLY A 111 -37.69 -20.82 16.19
N PHE A 112 -38.90 -20.49 15.73
CA PHE A 112 -39.47 -19.13 15.73
C PHE A 112 -40.46 -18.88 16.88
N ILE A 113 -40.56 -17.63 17.35
CA ILE A 113 -41.50 -17.17 18.38
C ILE A 113 -42.15 -15.86 17.93
N ASP A 114 -43.47 -15.76 18.05
CA ASP A 114 -44.25 -14.55 17.77
C ASP A 114 -43.77 -13.35 18.59
N HIS A 115 -43.70 -12.18 17.94
CA HIS A 115 -43.33 -10.92 18.56
C HIS A 115 -44.22 -9.79 18.03
N SER A 116 -44.57 -8.84 18.90
CA SER A 116 -45.33 -7.65 18.49
C SER A 116 -44.54 -6.81 17.50
N SER A 117 -45.17 -6.32 16.44
CA SER A 117 -44.51 -5.51 15.42
C SER A 117 -45.48 -4.51 14.77
N PRO A 118 -44.98 -3.46 14.08
CA PRO A 118 -45.83 -2.55 13.32
C PRO A 118 -46.70 -3.23 12.25
N LEU A 119 -46.35 -4.46 11.85
CA LEU A 119 -47.12 -5.27 10.90
C LEU A 119 -48.52 -5.65 11.44
N ASP A 120 -48.66 -5.76 12.77
CA ASP A 120 -49.92 -6.14 13.41
C ASP A 120 -51.01 -5.06 13.23
N ASP A 121 -50.59 -3.80 13.08
CA ASP A 121 -51.48 -2.63 12.92
C ASP A 121 -51.71 -2.24 11.44
N MET A 122 -51.01 -2.88 10.49
CA MET A 122 -51.12 -2.55 9.07
C MET A 122 -52.38 -3.15 8.43
N GLN A 123 -53.22 -2.30 7.82
CA GLN A 123 -54.40 -2.75 7.08
C GLN A 123 -54.01 -3.29 5.71
N SER A 124 -54.17 -4.60 5.51
CA SER A 124 -53.99 -5.25 4.20
C SER A 124 -55.25 -5.12 3.35
N THR A 125 -55.11 -4.56 2.15
CA THR A 125 -56.20 -4.48 1.16
C THR A 125 -56.22 -5.74 0.27
N ALA A 126 -57.27 -5.91 -0.55
CA ALA A 126 -57.33 -7.00 -1.53
C ALA A 126 -56.40 -6.71 -2.74
N MET A 127 -55.86 -7.75 -3.37
CA MET A 127 -55.12 -7.67 -4.63
C MET A 127 -55.79 -8.58 -5.66
N TYR A 128 -55.98 -8.10 -6.89
CA TYR A 128 -56.59 -8.91 -7.95
C TYR A 128 -55.51 -9.42 -8.93
N ILE A 129 -55.56 -10.70 -9.25
CA ILE A 129 -54.55 -11.41 -10.06
C ILE A 129 -55.20 -11.91 -11.35
N ASP A 130 -54.71 -11.42 -12.49
CA ASP A 130 -55.11 -11.89 -13.81
C ASP A 130 -54.39 -13.20 -14.14
N TRP A 131 -55.11 -14.32 -14.02
CA TRP A 131 -54.57 -15.67 -14.12
C TRP A 131 -55.13 -16.38 -15.36
N ASN A 132 -54.25 -16.78 -16.26
CA ASN A 132 -54.60 -17.48 -17.49
C ASN A 132 -53.80 -18.79 -17.60
N ASP A 133 -54.50 -19.91 -17.38
CA ASP A 133 -53.95 -21.27 -17.43
C ASP A 133 -52.59 -21.43 -16.73
N GLY A 134 -52.51 -20.97 -15.49
CA GLY A 134 -51.30 -21.07 -14.67
C GLY A 134 -50.31 -19.90 -14.83
N LYS A 135 -50.53 -18.97 -15.76
CA LYS A 135 -49.68 -17.78 -15.95
C LYS A 135 -50.35 -16.52 -15.41
N ILE A 136 -49.59 -15.68 -14.73
CA ILE A 136 -50.08 -14.38 -14.24
C ILE A 136 -49.63 -13.30 -15.21
N SER A 137 -50.59 -12.61 -15.82
CA SER A 137 -50.28 -11.57 -16.81
C SER A 137 -50.14 -10.20 -16.15
N ASN A 138 -51.11 -9.82 -15.31
CA ASN A 138 -51.14 -8.54 -14.61
C ASN A 138 -51.65 -8.74 -13.17
N ILE A 139 -51.34 -7.77 -12.32
CA ILE A 139 -51.94 -7.63 -10.99
C ILE A 139 -52.58 -6.25 -10.87
N TYR A 140 -53.62 -6.15 -10.05
CA TYR A 140 -54.30 -4.89 -9.76
C TYR A 140 -54.35 -4.70 -8.25
N ALA A 141 -53.70 -3.65 -7.76
CA ALA A 141 -53.58 -3.34 -6.34
C ALA A 141 -54.09 -1.93 -6.02
N PHE A 142 -54.39 -1.68 -4.75
CA PHE A 142 -54.81 -0.37 -4.25
C PHE A 142 -53.60 0.56 -4.12
N GLU A 143 -53.75 1.81 -4.55
CA GLU A 143 -52.68 2.83 -4.49
C GLU A 143 -52.30 3.20 -3.05
N SER A 144 -53.24 3.08 -2.10
CA SER A 144 -53.03 3.46 -0.69
C SER A 144 -52.22 2.46 0.14
N GLU A 145 -51.76 1.35 -0.45
CA GLU A 145 -51.05 0.31 0.27
C GLU A 145 -49.53 0.52 0.30
N SER A 146 -48.88 0.20 1.42
CA SER A 146 -47.42 0.27 1.52
C SER A 146 -46.72 -0.65 0.50
N ILE A 147 -45.60 -0.18 -0.05
CA ILE A 147 -44.81 -0.91 -1.06
C ILE A 147 -44.35 -2.27 -0.51
N SER A 148 -43.91 -2.32 0.75
CA SER A 148 -43.51 -3.56 1.44
C SER A 148 -44.63 -4.61 1.52
N LEU A 149 -45.88 -4.22 1.82
CA LEU A 149 -47.03 -5.16 1.84
C LEU A 149 -47.45 -5.60 0.44
N ALA A 150 -47.47 -4.66 -0.51
CA ALA A 150 -47.75 -4.97 -1.92
C ALA A 150 -46.74 -5.97 -2.48
N ASN A 151 -45.44 -5.81 -2.16
CA ASN A 151 -44.38 -6.74 -2.54
C ASN A 151 -44.55 -8.12 -1.89
N LEU A 152 -44.94 -8.19 -0.60
CA LEU A 152 -45.25 -9.47 0.06
C LEU A 152 -46.41 -10.21 -0.63
N LYS A 153 -47.47 -9.48 -1.00
CA LYS A 153 -48.60 -10.03 -1.77
C LYS A 153 -48.21 -10.46 -3.18
N LYS A 154 -47.33 -9.72 -3.87
CA LYS A 154 -46.71 -10.15 -5.13
C LYS A 154 -45.95 -11.47 -4.95
N GLY A 155 -45.22 -11.61 -3.84
CA GLY A 155 -44.55 -12.85 -3.43
C GLY A 155 -45.50 -14.03 -3.32
N ILE A 156 -46.63 -13.85 -2.63
CA ILE A 156 -47.70 -14.86 -2.51
C ILE A 156 -48.32 -15.16 -3.88
N ALA A 157 -48.66 -14.14 -4.66
CA ALA A 157 -49.24 -14.29 -6.00
C ALA A 157 -48.33 -15.10 -6.92
N SER A 158 -47.01 -14.85 -6.89
CA SER A 158 -46.01 -15.56 -7.71
C SER A 158 -45.98 -17.07 -7.47
N LEU A 159 -46.41 -17.55 -6.30
CA LEU A 159 -46.46 -18.97 -5.98
C LEU A 159 -47.54 -19.69 -6.79
N PHE A 160 -48.60 -18.99 -7.18
CA PHE A 160 -49.71 -19.52 -7.99
C PHE A 160 -49.45 -19.45 -9.51
N GLN A 161 -48.27 -18.98 -9.91
CA GLN A 161 -47.77 -19.09 -11.28
C GLN A 161 -47.09 -20.46 -11.49
N LEU A 162 -47.82 -21.40 -12.09
CA LEU A 162 -47.42 -22.81 -12.19
C LEU A 162 -47.85 -23.43 -13.51
N GLN A 163 -47.20 -24.53 -13.90
CA GLN A 163 -47.56 -25.36 -15.04
C GLN A 163 -47.58 -26.83 -14.61
N THR A 164 -48.57 -27.59 -15.08
CA THR A 164 -48.71 -29.03 -14.80
C THR A 164 -47.99 -29.90 -15.85
N ALA A 165 -47.65 -29.34 -17.00
CA ALA A 165 -46.84 -30.02 -18.01
C ALA A 165 -45.33 -29.87 -17.70
N ALA A 166 -44.55 -30.90 -17.99
CA ALA A 166 -43.10 -30.82 -17.95
C ALA A 166 -42.61 -29.97 -19.14
N VAL A 167 -42.27 -28.71 -18.86
CA VAL A 167 -41.90 -27.71 -19.87
C VAL A 167 -40.79 -26.80 -19.35
N GLU A 168 -39.95 -26.31 -20.25
CA GLU A 168 -39.03 -25.22 -20.01
C GLU A 168 -39.55 -23.97 -20.72
N MET A 169 -39.73 -22.87 -19.98
CA MET A 169 -40.28 -21.64 -20.52
C MET A 169 -39.76 -20.42 -19.77
N ASN A 170 -39.79 -19.26 -20.42
CA ASN A 170 -39.49 -17.99 -19.77
C ASN A 170 -40.73 -17.45 -19.04
N GLU A 171 -40.54 -17.07 -17.78
CA GLU A 171 -41.59 -16.57 -16.89
C GLU A 171 -41.15 -15.25 -16.24
N LEU A 172 -42.07 -14.29 -16.17
CA LEU A 172 -41.91 -13.08 -15.37
C LEU A 172 -42.54 -13.31 -14.00
N ASP A 173 -41.74 -13.18 -12.94
CA ASP A 173 -42.23 -13.20 -11.57
C ASP A 173 -41.49 -12.19 -10.67
N THR A 174 -41.62 -12.31 -9.36
CA THR A 174 -40.98 -11.44 -8.37
C THR A 174 -39.45 -11.38 -8.49
N SER A 175 -38.82 -12.48 -8.91
CA SER A 175 -37.37 -12.57 -9.13
C SER A 175 -36.94 -11.99 -10.50
N GLY A 176 -37.89 -11.53 -11.32
CA GLY A 176 -37.67 -11.00 -12.66
C GLY A 176 -38.09 -11.98 -13.76
N SER A 177 -37.58 -11.76 -14.97
CA SER A 177 -37.74 -12.67 -16.10
C SER A 177 -36.73 -13.80 -15.99
N CYS A 178 -37.18 -15.00 -15.65
CA CYS A 178 -36.33 -16.18 -15.44
C CYS A 178 -36.68 -17.30 -16.44
N THR A 179 -35.71 -18.16 -16.73
CA THR A 179 -35.98 -19.45 -17.39
C THR A 179 -36.42 -20.45 -16.33
N ALA A 180 -37.70 -20.83 -16.37
CA ALA A 180 -38.31 -21.77 -15.45
C ALA A 180 -38.44 -23.17 -16.09
N THR A 181 -37.97 -24.19 -15.38
CA THR A 181 -38.09 -25.59 -15.79
C THR A 181 -39.01 -26.33 -14.82
N TYR A 182 -40.04 -26.98 -15.35
CA TYR A 182 -40.96 -27.83 -14.60
C TYR A 182 -40.62 -29.30 -14.82
N LYS A 183 -40.37 -30.02 -13.74
CA LYS A 183 -40.14 -31.47 -13.74
C LYS A 183 -41.20 -32.16 -12.92
N ASN A 184 -41.72 -33.26 -13.46
CA ASN A 184 -42.62 -34.13 -12.73
C ASN A 184 -41.79 -35.06 -11.82
N LEU A 185 -42.07 -35.10 -10.52
CA LEU A 185 -41.40 -36.00 -9.57
C LEU A 185 -42.23 -37.26 -9.32
N ASP A 186 -43.54 -37.08 -9.08
CA ASP A 186 -44.57 -38.13 -8.92
C ASP A 186 -45.87 -37.65 -9.57
N ASP A 187 -46.86 -38.52 -9.84
CA ASP A 187 -48.14 -38.17 -10.52
C ASP A 187 -48.86 -36.88 -10.02
N ARG A 188 -48.61 -36.44 -8.79
CA ARG A 188 -49.21 -35.22 -8.18
C ARG A 188 -48.18 -34.26 -7.55
N THR A 189 -46.88 -34.49 -7.73
CA THR A 189 -45.83 -33.59 -7.20
C THR A 189 -44.91 -33.06 -8.30
N PHE A 190 -44.73 -31.75 -8.32
CA PHE A 190 -43.98 -31.06 -9.37
C PHE A 190 -42.87 -30.21 -8.75
N LEU A 191 -41.74 -30.15 -9.45
CA LEU A 191 -40.59 -29.34 -9.08
C LEU A 191 -40.37 -28.26 -10.14
N LYS A 192 -40.45 -27.00 -9.71
CA LYS A 192 -40.06 -25.83 -10.50
C LYS A 192 -38.66 -25.38 -10.09
N THR A 193 -37.78 -25.24 -11.07
CA THR A 193 -36.45 -24.65 -10.88
C THR A 193 -36.30 -23.42 -11.76
N LYS A 194 -35.69 -22.35 -11.25
CA LYS A 194 -35.48 -21.11 -12.02
C LYS A 194 -33.98 -20.84 -12.18
N ASN A 195 -33.58 -20.49 -13.39
CA ASN A 195 -32.22 -20.08 -13.75
C ASN A 195 -32.26 -18.79 -14.59
N ASN A 196 -31.11 -18.10 -14.71
CA ASN A 196 -30.92 -16.95 -15.60
C ASN A 196 -31.94 -15.80 -15.43
N CYS A 197 -32.26 -15.46 -14.17
CA CYS A 197 -33.20 -14.37 -13.86
C CYS A 197 -32.62 -12.98 -14.19
N GLN A 198 -33.36 -12.19 -14.96
CA GLN A 198 -33.05 -10.80 -15.31
C GLN A 198 -34.16 -9.86 -14.86
N LEU A 199 -33.79 -8.72 -14.27
CA LEU A 199 -34.75 -7.71 -13.80
C LEU A 199 -35.11 -6.75 -14.94
N GLN A 200 -36.42 -6.54 -15.18
CA GLN A 200 -36.89 -5.63 -16.24
C GLN A 200 -37.00 -4.19 -15.74
N ARG A 201 -37.47 -3.96 -14.51
CA ARG A 201 -37.40 -2.66 -13.85
C ARG A 201 -35.95 -2.26 -13.52
N PRO A 202 -35.57 -0.99 -13.75
CA PRO A 202 -34.28 -0.47 -13.30
C PRO A 202 -34.18 -0.56 -11.78
N THR A 203 -33.01 -0.97 -11.29
CA THR A 203 -32.70 -1.02 -9.85
C THR A 203 -31.52 -0.11 -9.56
N THR A 204 -31.30 0.18 -8.28
CA THR A 204 -30.10 0.87 -7.81
C THR A 204 -28.82 0.02 -7.86
N SER A 205 -28.88 -1.18 -8.46
CA SER A 205 -27.72 -2.07 -8.57
C SER A 205 -26.67 -1.51 -9.53
N PHE A 206 -25.41 -1.59 -9.13
CA PHE A 206 -24.28 -1.27 -9.99
C PHE A 206 -23.09 -2.17 -9.69
N THR A 207 -22.29 -2.41 -10.71
CA THR A 207 -21.09 -3.23 -10.66
C THR A 207 -19.93 -2.46 -11.26
N GLN A 208 -18.74 -2.63 -10.69
CA GLN A 208 -17.50 -2.10 -11.25
C GLN A 208 -17.07 -2.84 -12.53
N SER A 209 -16.27 -2.18 -13.35
CA SER A 209 -15.68 -2.67 -14.60
C SER A 209 -14.79 -3.92 -14.45
N GLN A 210 -14.02 -4.01 -13.37
CA GLN A 210 -13.02 -5.06 -13.16
C GLN A 210 -13.66 -6.31 -12.53
N LYS A 211 -13.55 -7.46 -13.23
CA LYS A 211 -14.17 -8.72 -12.79
C LYS A 211 -13.48 -9.31 -11.57
N ILE A 212 -12.16 -9.24 -11.48
CA ILE A 212 -11.39 -9.79 -10.34
C ILE A 212 -11.71 -9.12 -9.00
N LEU A 213 -12.02 -7.82 -9.03
CA LEU A 213 -12.45 -7.06 -7.84
C LEU A 213 -13.95 -7.27 -7.54
N GLY A 214 -14.65 -7.97 -8.43
CA GLY A 214 -16.08 -8.22 -8.50
C GLY A 214 -16.68 -9.11 -7.41
N LEU A 215 -18.00 -9.27 -7.54
CA LEU A 215 -18.78 -10.22 -6.78
C LEU A 215 -19.17 -11.41 -7.66
N SER A 216 -19.07 -12.62 -7.11
CA SER A 216 -19.68 -13.83 -7.67
C SER A 216 -20.93 -14.16 -6.87
N SER A 217 -22.00 -14.54 -7.56
CA SER A 217 -23.24 -14.97 -6.91
C SER A 217 -23.65 -16.36 -7.39
N VAL A 218 -23.87 -17.27 -6.44
CA VAL A 218 -24.49 -18.57 -6.68
C VAL A 218 -25.92 -18.50 -6.20
N THR A 219 -26.85 -18.71 -7.12
CA THR A 219 -28.30 -18.68 -6.84
C THR A 219 -28.90 -20.06 -7.05
N SER A 220 -29.86 -20.42 -6.21
CA SER A 220 -30.60 -21.68 -6.32
C SER A 220 -32.05 -21.44 -5.95
N HIS A 221 -32.95 -21.70 -6.88
CA HIS A 221 -34.39 -21.54 -6.70
C HIS A 221 -35.09 -22.86 -6.94
N GLN A 222 -35.78 -23.37 -5.94
CA GLN A 222 -36.53 -24.62 -6.03
C GLN A 222 -37.90 -24.47 -5.37
N THR A 223 -38.96 -24.71 -6.13
CA THR A 223 -40.33 -24.72 -5.61
C THR A 223 -40.95 -26.09 -5.85
N LYS A 224 -41.38 -26.75 -4.77
CA LYS A 224 -42.07 -28.03 -4.80
C LYS A 224 -43.56 -27.83 -4.59
N TYR A 225 -44.36 -28.33 -5.53
CA TYR A 225 -45.81 -28.29 -5.51
C TYR A 225 -46.37 -29.68 -5.21
N SER A 226 -47.39 -29.76 -4.36
CA SER A 226 -48.20 -30.97 -4.14
C SER A 226 -49.67 -30.62 -4.34
N PHE A 227 -50.33 -31.33 -5.24
CA PHE A 227 -51.74 -31.12 -5.56
C PHE A 227 -52.64 -32.07 -4.77
N LYS A 228 -53.88 -31.65 -4.54
CA LYS A 228 -54.93 -32.48 -3.92
C LYS A 228 -55.21 -33.71 -4.81
N ARG A 229 -55.62 -34.83 -4.20
CA ARG A 229 -55.86 -36.09 -4.94
C ARG A 229 -56.97 -35.98 -6.00
N ASP A 230 -57.98 -35.15 -5.73
CA ASP A 230 -59.23 -35.07 -6.49
C ASP A 230 -59.38 -33.80 -7.36
N SER A 231 -58.41 -32.88 -7.32
CA SER A 231 -58.43 -31.61 -8.08
C SER A 231 -57.03 -31.07 -8.32
N ASP A 232 -56.86 -30.17 -9.30
CA ASP A 232 -55.58 -29.53 -9.58
C ASP A 232 -55.34 -28.28 -8.70
N VAL A 233 -55.91 -28.29 -7.48
CA VAL A 233 -55.72 -27.26 -6.46
C VAL A 233 -54.48 -27.58 -5.64
N VAL A 234 -53.67 -26.56 -5.36
CA VAL A 234 -52.43 -26.70 -4.58
C VAL A 234 -52.79 -27.05 -3.12
N GLU A 235 -52.37 -28.23 -2.64
CA GLU A 235 -52.57 -28.65 -1.25
C GLU A 235 -51.44 -28.11 -0.36
N THR A 236 -50.19 -28.36 -0.77
CA THR A 236 -49.01 -27.82 -0.09
C THR A 236 -47.97 -27.34 -1.10
N LEU A 237 -47.30 -26.24 -0.76
CA LEU A 237 -46.20 -25.69 -1.54
C LEU A 237 -45.02 -25.42 -0.60
N THR A 238 -43.82 -25.78 -1.03
CA THR A 238 -42.59 -25.40 -0.36
C THR A 238 -41.63 -24.77 -1.37
N SER A 239 -41.32 -23.49 -1.19
CA SER A 239 -40.30 -22.79 -1.98
C SER A 239 -39.05 -22.57 -1.13
N THR A 240 -37.88 -22.88 -1.67
CA THR A 240 -36.59 -22.57 -1.09
C THR A 240 -35.75 -21.83 -2.10
N GLU A 241 -35.27 -20.67 -1.69
CA GLU A 241 -34.44 -19.78 -2.48
C GLU A 241 -33.17 -19.48 -1.67
N VAL A 242 -32.02 -19.64 -2.32
CA VAL A 242 -30.70 -19.39 -1.71
C VAL A 242 -29.90 -18.50 -2.64
N HIS A 243 -29.45 -17.36 -2.12
CA HIS A 243 -28.52 -16.47 -2.77
C HIS A 243 -27.25 -16.40 -1.93
N SER A 244 -26.13 -16.92 -2.46
CA SER A 244 -24.82 -16.81 -1.83
C SER A 244 -23.94 -15.89 -2.65
N ILE A 245 -23.57 -14.74 -2.09
CA ILE A 245 -22.76 -13.73 -2.77
C ILE A 245 -21.41 -13.63 -2.09
N ARG A 246 -20.34 -13.62 -2.88
CA ARG A 246 -18.95 -13.65 -2.42
C ARG A 246 -18.11 -12.64 -3.17
N VAL A 247 -17.06 -12.14 -2.52
CA VAL A 247 -16.03 -11.34 -3.18
C VAL A 247 -15.07 -12.27 -3.92
N ASN A 248 -14.79 -11.98 -5.19
CA ASN A 248 -14.01 -12.86 -6.06
C ASN A 248 -12.58 -13.09 -5.53
N LEU A 249 -11.90 -12.03 -5.11
CA LEU A 249 -10.53 -12.10 -4.56
C LEU A 249 -10.46 -12.83 -3.20
N ARG A 250 -11.59 -12.94 -2.47
CA ARG A 250 -11.67 -13.52 -1.12
C ARG A 250 -13.03 -14.18 -0.91
N SER A 251 -13.15 -15.48 -1.21
CA SER A 251 -14.44 -16.20 -1.15
C SER A 251 -14.98 -16.39 0.28
N GLN A 252 -14.13 -16.20 1.30
CA GLN A 252 -14.52 -16.16 2.71
C GLN A 252 -15.27 -14.87 3.09
N ALA A 253 -15.12 -13.81 2.30
CA ALA A 253 -15.88 -12.57 2.44
C ALA A 253 -17.15 -12.67 1.59
N GLY A 254 -18.29 -12.74 2.25
CA GLY A 254 -19.56 -12.90 1.57
C GLY A 254 -20.70 -13.15 2.54
N ALA A 255 -21.90 -13.04 2.01
CA ALA A 255 -23.13 -13.24 2.76
C ALA A 255 -24.10 -14.09 1.95
N SER A 256 -24.95 -14.83 2.66
CA SER A 256 -26.00 -15.64 2.08
C SER A 256 -27.36 -15.26 2.63
N VAL A 257 -28.33 -15.12 1.72
CA VAL A 257 -29.76 -15.03 2.06
C VAL A 257 -30.42 -16.36 1.72
N ILE A 258 -31.21 -16.88 2.66
CA ILE A 258 -32.06 -18.04 2.45
C ILE A 258 -33.50 -17.59 2.68
N SER A 259 -34.34 -17.66 1.65
CA SER A 259 -35.78 -17.44 1.76
C SER A 259 -36.51 -18.76 1.64
N ARG A 260 -37.47 -19.00 2.54
CA ARG A 260 -38.32 -20.18 2.57
C ARG A 260 -39.78 -19.76 2.65
N GLN A 261 -40.58 -20.24 1.71
CA GLN A 261 -42.01 -20.05 1.72
C GLN A 261 -42.71 -21.39 1.86
N TYR A 262 -43.74 -21.43 2.69
CA TYR A 262 -44.59 -22.60 2.88
C TYR A 262 -46.04 -22.18 2.83
N ILE A 263 -46.82 -22.83 1.95
CA ILE A 263 -48.27 -22.67 1.89
C ILE A 263 -48.95 -24.02 2.14
N ARG A 264 -50.06 -24.00 2.87
CA ARG A 264 -50.90 -25.17 3.12
C ARG A 264 -52.37 -24.81 3.06
N LEU A 265 -53.16 -25.58 2.31
CA LEU A 265 -54.61 -25.43 2.28
C LEU A 265 -55.22 -25.89 3.62
N ASN A 266 -55.95 -24.99 4.28
CA ASN A 266 -56.63 -25.28 5.55
C ASN A 266 -58.10 -25.68 5.33
N SER A 267 -58.85 -24.88 4.57
CA SER A 267 -60.29 -25.07 4.36
C SER A 267 -60.79 -24.42 3.06
N GLU A 268 -61.94 -24.88 2.57
CA GLU A 268 -62.65 -24.33 1.42
C GLU A 268 -64.04 -23.82 1.88
N SER A 269 -64.42 -22.60 1.51
CA SER A 269 -65.72 -22.00 1.85
C SER A 269 -66.38 -21.38 0.62
N LYS A 270 -67.70 -21.49 0.49
CA LYS A 270 -68.42 -20.85 -0.62
C LYS A 270 -68.57 -19.34 -0.39
N SER A 271 -68.27 -18.55 -1.40
CA SER A 271 -68.37 -17.08 -1.42
C SER A 271 -69.38 -16.60 -2.46
N ASN A 272 -70.12 -15.56 -2.11
CA ASN A 272 -71.09 -14.91 -3.00
C ASN A 272 -70.45 -13.81 -3.87
N LYS A 273 -69.15 -13.53 -3.72
CA LYS A 273 -68.42 -12.55 -4.52
C LYS A 273 -68.18 -13.08 -5.94
N LYS A 274 -69.13 -12.82 -6.84
CA LYS A 274 -69.05 -13.19 -8.27
C LYS A 274 -69.38 -11.98 -9.13
N PHE A 275 -68.52 -11.68 -10.10
CA PHE A 275 -68.77 -10.64 -11.10
C PHE A 275 -69.07 -11.28 -12.45
N SER A 276 -70.10 -10.79 -13.13
CA SER A 276 -70.46 -11.24 -14.49
C SER A 276 -70.16 -10.11 -15.48
N ALA A 277 -69.03 -10.23 -16.19
CA ALA A 277 -68.58 -9.24 -17.18
C ALA A 277 -68.13 -9.94 -18.47
N ALA A 278 -68.32 -9.27 -19.61
CA ALA A 278 -68.00 -9.82 -20.93
C ALA A 278 -66.49 -9.79 -21.28
N SER A 279 -65.69 -9.00 -20.56
CA SER A 279 -64.24 -8.92 -20.74
C SER A 279 -63.56 -8.50 -19.43
N LEU A 280 -62.26 -8.82 -19.29
CA LEU A 280 -61.44 -8.47 -18.13
C LEU A 280 -61.48 -6.96 -17.83
N THR A 281 -61.37 -6.11 -18.86
CA THR A 281 -61.42 -4.65 -18.71
C THR A 281 -62.74 -4.17 -18.10
N LYS A 282 -63.87 -4.77 -18.50
CA LYS A 282 -65.18 -4.46 -17.95
C LYS A 282 -65.34 -4.99 -16.52
N ALA A 283 -64.73 -6.14 -16.21
CA ALA A 283 -64.70 -6.69 -14.85
C ALA A 283 -63.95 -5.76 -13.88
N ILE A 284 -62.78 -5.24 -14.30
CA ILE A 284 -61.99 -4.28 -13.50
C ILE A 284 -62.71 -2.95 -13.35
N GLN A 285 -63.40 -2.47 -14.40
CA GLN A 285 -64.25 -1.27 -14.32
C GLN A 285 -65.41 -1.44 -13.34
N SER A 286 -66.08 -2.60 -13.33
CA SER A 286 -67.12 -2.89 -12.34
C SER A 286 -66.55 -2.98 -10.92
N LEU A 287 -65.35 -3.54 -10.76
CA LEU A 287 -64.66 -3.62 -9.47
C LEU A 287 -64.30 -2.24 -8.93
N THR A 288 -63.74 -1.37 -9.77
CA THR A 288 -63.39 0.02 -9.39
C THR A 288 -64.63 0.85 -9.02
N MET A 289 -65.76 0.63 -9.70
CA MET A 289 -67.04 1.25 -9.34
C MET A 289 -67.60 0.74 -8.01
N ASP A 290 -67.46 -0.55 -7.71
CA ASP A 290 -67.97 -1.18 -6.49
C ASP A 290 -67.10 -0.86 -5.25
N THR A 291 -65.78 -0.78 -5.41
CA THR A 291 -64.84 -0.50 -4.31
C THR A 291 -64.62 1.00 -4.07
N ASN A 292 -65.06 1.88 -4.98
CA ASN A 292 -64.87 3.34 -4.91
C ASN A 292 -63.40 3.79 -4.73
N VAL A 293 -62.45 3.00 -5.25
CA VAL A 293 -61.00 3.27 -5.17
C VAL A 293 -60.35 2.89 -6.50
N ASN A 294 -59.36 3.67 -6.94
CA ASN A 294 -58.61 3.39 -8.15
C ASN A 294 -57.68 2.18 -7.96
N LEU A 295 -57.79 1.19 -8.85
CA LEU A 295 -56.89 0.06 -8.95
C LEU A 295 -55.77 0.37 -9.94
N VAL A 296 -54.52 0.25 -9.50
CA VAL A 296 -53.35 0.43 -10.35
C VAL A 296 -52.94 -0.92 -10.93
N ALA A 297 -52.86 -0.99 -12.25
CA ALA A 297 -52.34 -2.16 -12.96
C ALA A 297 -50.82 -2.19 -12.83
N ASP A 298 -50.28 -3.32 -12.38
CA ASP A 298 -48.84 -3.54 -12.24
C ASP A 298 -48.48 -4.99 -12.64
N ASN A 299 -47.19 -5.32 -12.67
CA ASN A 299 -46.70 -6.69 -12.87
C ASN A 299 -46.14 -7.29 -11.56
N LEU A 300 -45.76 -8.57 -11.61
CA LEU A 300 -45.24 -9.30 -10.45
C LEU A 300 -43.84 -8.86 -9.98
N GLN A 301 -43.10 -8.08 -10.76
CA GLN A 301 -41.77 -7.64 -10.37
C GLN A 301 -41.86 -6.70 -9.14
N LEU A 302 -40.95 -6.89 -8.20
CA LEU A 302 -40.90 -6.09 -6.97
C LEU A 302 -40.47 -4.64 -7.24
N VAL A 303 -40.95 -3.74 -6.38
CA VAL A 303 -40.56 -2.32 -6.39
C VAL A 303 -39.63 -2.08 -5.20
N GLU A 304 -38.45 -1.51 -5.45
CA GLU A 304 -37.56 -1.03 -4.40
C GLU A 304 -38.25 0.13 -3.67
N GLU A 305 -38.42 0.01 -2.35
CA GLU A 305 -38.94 1.09 -1.53
C GLU A 305 -37.82 2.13 -1.41
N SER A 306 -38.04 3.35 -1.94
CA SER A 306 -37.06 4.42 -1.74
C SER A 306 -37.01 4.71 -0.25
N SER A 307 -35.81 4.63 0.33
CA SER A 307 -35.56 5.09 1.69
C SER A 307 -35.55 6.64 1.72
N ASP A 308 -36.56 7.28 1.13
CA ASP A 308 -36.78 8.73 1.15
C ASP A 308 -37.71 9.06 2.31
N SER A 309 -37.19 8.95 3.53
CA SER A 309 -37.74 9.62 4.71
C SER A 309 -36.83 9.35 5.89
N CYS A 310 -35.79 10.16 6.02
CA CYS A 310 -35.14 10.32 7.32
C CYS A 310 -36.03 11.16 8.24
N GLU A 311 -37.17 10.60 8.65
CA GLU A 311 -38.10 11.20 9.61
C GLU A 311 -37.83 10.76 11.06
N THR A 312 -36.60 10.34 11.36
CA THR A 312 -36.17 10.16 12.75
C THR A 312 -34.83 10.83 13.00
N SER A 313 -34.67 11.34 14.22
CA SER A 313 -33.51 12.03 14.80
C SER A 313 -32.17 11.26 14.78
N SER A 314 -32.07 10.19 13.99
CA SER A 314 -30.93 9.28 13.86
C SER A 314 -30.30 9.23 12.47
N CYS A 315 -30.73 10.06 11.52
CA CYS A 315 -29.94 10.30 10.31
C CYS A 315 -28.59 10.90 10.72
N LYS A 316 -27.48 10.23 10.40
CA LYS A 316 -26.15 10.70 10.76
C LYS A 316 -25.83 11.97 9.96
N ASN A 317 -26.06 13.13 10.58
CA ASN A 317 -25.60 14.42 10.08
C ASN A 317 -24.12 14.32 9.68
N LEU A 318 -23.77 14.71 8.45
CA LEU A 318 -22.40 14.65 7.91
C LEU A 318 -21.37 15.21 8.90
N LYS A 319 -21.68 16.34 9.53
CA LYS A 319 -20.84 16.99 10.54
C LYS A 319 -20.65 16.13 11.80
N LYS A 320 -21.69 15.40 12.22
CA LYS A 320 -21.62 14.48 13.37
C LYS A 320 -20.70 13.30 13.06
N THR A 321 -20.88 12.66 11.91
CA THR A 321 -20.04 11.51 11.49
C THR A 321 -18.58 11.90 11.37
N VAL A 322 -18.28 13.06 10.76
CA VAL A 322 -16.89 13.55 10.65
C VAL A 322 -16.28 13.79 12.03
N ASN A 323 -17.05 14.30 13.00
CA ASN A 323 -16.56 14.47 14.37
C ASN A 323 -16.31 13.12 15.08
N GLU A 324 -17.09 12.09 14.80
CA GLU A 324 -16.88 10.72 15.33
C GLU A 324 -15.58 10.10 14.80
N VAL A 325 -15.29 10.25 13.51
CA VAL A 325 -14.09 9.64 12.87
C VAL A 325 -12.89 10.59 12.76
N ARG A 326 -12.97 11.81 13.31
CA ARG A 326 -11.96 12.87 13.17
C ARG A 326 -10.53 12.44 13.54
N LYS A 327 -10.41 11.61 14.59
CA LYS A 327 -9.11 11.09 15.04
C LYS A 327 -8.50 10.15 13.99
N ASN A 328 -9.33 9.40 13.29
CA ASN A 328 -8.88 8.42 12.29
C ASN A 328 -8.51 9.07 10.94
N LEU A 329 -8.98 10.30 10.68
CA LEU A 329 -8.66 11.07 9.47
C LEU A 329 -7.36 11.90 9.56
N GLN A 330 -6.60 11.81 10.65
CA GLN A 330 -5.33 12.53 10.77
C GLN A 330 -4.29 11.96 9.80
N THR A 331 -3.35 12.79 9.34
CA THR A 331 -2.25 12.38 8.45
C THR A 331 -1.44 11.18 8.98
N SER A 332 -1.26 11.08 10.29
CA SER A 332 -0.55 9.95 10.93
C SER A 332 -1.27 8.60 10.81
N ASN A 333 -2.56 8.60 10.47
CA ASN A 333 -3.37 7.39 10.33
C ASN A 333 -3.63 7.03 8.86
N VAL A 334 -3.05 7.75 7.91
CA VAL A 334 -3.05 7.30 6.51
C VAL A 334 -2.20 6.04 6.40
N ALA A 335 -2.57 5.11 5.52
CA ALA A 335 -1.99 3.78 5.42
C ALA A 335 -2.20 2.87 6.65
N THR A 336 -3.20 3.18 7.49
CA THR A 336 -3.68 2.30 8.59
C THR A 336 -5.11 1.84 8.33
N SER A 337 -5.51 0.71 8.90
CA SER A 337 -6.89 0.18 8.86
C SER A 337 -7.88 1.18 9.48
N LEU A 338 -7.45 1.95 10.49
CA LEU A 338 -8.29 3.01 11.08
C LEU A 338 -8.62 4.12 10.06
N GLY A 339 -7.63 4.57 9.28
CA GLY A 339 -7.82 5.56 8.23
C GLY A 339 -8.69 5.04 7.09
N ALA A 340 -8.41 3.81 6.62
CA ALA A 340 -9.19 3.15 5.58
C ALA A 340 -10.65 2.91 6.01
N SER A 341 -10.89 2.50 7.26
CA SER A 341 -12.21 2.32 7.86
C SER A 341 -13.00 3.63 7.99
N ALA A 342 -12.33 4.73 8.35
CA ALA A 342 -12.95 6.05 8.40
C ALA A 342 -13.43 6.52 7.03
N PHE A 343 -12.64 6.24 5.98
CA PHE A 343 -13.02 6.52 4.60
C PHE A 343 -14.28 5.76 4.18
N VAL A 344 -14.32 4.44 4.40
CA VAL A 344 -15.46 3.58 4.01
C VAL A 344 -16.73 3.94 4.79
N THR A 345 -16.59 4.36 6.05
CA THR A 345 -17.69 4.81 6.91
C THR A 345 -18.30 6.13 6.43
N LEU A 346 -17.48 7.08 5.95
CA LEU A 346 -17.94 8.40 5.52
C LEU A 346 -18.55 8.41 4.12
N LEU A 347 -18.03 7.58 3.21
CA LEU A 347 -18.44 7.52 1.82
C LEU A 347 -19.97 7.48 1.60
N PRO A 348 -20.76 6.59 2.24
CA PRO A 348 -22.22 6.57 2.03
C PRO A 348 -22.91 7.84 2.56
N VAL A 349 -22.41 8.44 3.63
CA VAL A 349 -22.96 9.69 4.19
C VAL A 349 -22.74 10.85 3.24
N VAL A 350 -21.55 10.95 2.63
CA VAL A 350 -21.25 11.97 1.62
C VAL A 350 -22.12 11.81 0.38
N ARG A 351 -22.35 10.57 -0.08
CA ARG A 351 -23.24 10.28 -1.22
C ARG A 351 -24.69 10.75 -1.02
N GLN A 352 -25.15 10.81 0.23
CA GLN A 352 -26.51 11.24 0.59
C GLN A 352 -26.59 12.73 0.98
N SER A 353 -25.46 13.44 1.07
CA SER A 353 -25.42 14.82 1.55
C SER A 353 -25.63 15.83 0.42
N SER A 354 -26.18 16.99 0.75
CA SER A 354 -26.37 18.09 -0.20
C SER A 354 -25.05 18.78 -0.55
N LYS A 355 -25.02 19.50 -1.69
CA LYS A 355 -23.87 20.32 -2.09
C LYS A 355 -23.45 21.31 -0.98
N ASP A 356 -24.42 21.99 -0.37
CA ASP A 356 -24.17 23.03 0.62
C ASP A 356 -23.57 22.46 1.92
N ASP A 357 -24.04 21.28 2.36
CA ASP A 357 -23.49 20.60 3.54
C ASP A 357 -22.03 20.17 3.33
N ILE A 358 -21.72 19.64 2.15
CA ILE A 358 -20.35 19.24 1.77
C ILE A 358 -19.46 20.47 1.67
N LEU A 359 -19.92 21.54 1.03
CA LEU A 359 -19.18 22.78 0.89
C LEU A 359 -18.88 23.43 2.24
N ALA A 360 -19.86 23.46 3.16
CA ALA A 360 -19.70 23.96 4.51
C ALA A 360 -18.67 23.13 5.30
N LEU A 361 -18.61 21.82 5.07
CA LEU A 361 -17.61 20.94 5.68
C LEU A 361 -16.19 21.24 5.19
N LEU A 362 -16.02 21.43 3.87
CA LEU A 362 -14.72 21.69 3.25
C LEU A 362 -14.16 23.08 3.59
N LYS A 363 -15.04 24.08 3.75
CA LYS A 363 -14.66 25.46 4.13
C LYS A 363 -14.51 25.68 5.64
N ASP A 364 -14.84 24.69 6.50
CA ASP A 364 -14.70 24.83 7.95
C ASP A 364 -13.22 24.86 8.37
N PRO A 365 -12.73 25.95 8.99
CA PRO A 365 -11.32 26.09 9.37
C PRO A 365 -10.84 25.03 10.35
N LYS A 366 -11.74 24.41 11.13
CA LYS A 366 -11.38 23.30 12.04
C LYS A 366 -10.83 22.11 11.26
N ASN A 367 -11.28 21.92 10.01
CA ASN A 367 -10.96 20.75 9.21
C ASN A 367 -9.67 20.90 8.40
N LYS A 368 -8.94 22.02 8.50
CA LYS A 368 -7.71 22.26 7.73
C LYS A 368 -6.69 21.11 7.81
N LYS A 369 -6.53 20.47 8.98
CA LYS A 369 -5.59 19.35 9.18
C LYS A 369 -6.04 18.01 8.58
N ILE A 370 -7.33 17.83 8.33
CA ILE A 370 -7.92 16.59 7.77
C ILE A 370 -8.48 16.82 6.37
N LEU A 371 -8.28 18.02 5.82
CA LEU A 371 -8.84 18.43 4.53
C LEU A 371 -8.39 17.51 3.39
N PRO A 372 -7.12 17.06 3.30
CA PRO A 372 -6.70 16.14 2.25
C PRO A 372 -7.50 14.83 2.26
N GLN A 373 -7.73 14.23 3.43
CA GLN A 373 -8.49 12.99 3.59
C GLN A 373 -9.99 13.19 3.33
N LEU A 374 -10.54 14.37 3.64
CA LEU A 374 -11.92 14.70 3.28
C LEU A 374 -12.10 14.85 1.77
N ILE A 375 -11.11 15.42 1.07
CA ILE A 375 -11.11 15.52 -0.40
C ILE A 375 -11.10 14.13 -1.03
N ASP A 376 -10.35 13.17 -0.49
CA ASP A 376 -10.36 11.78 -0.97
C ASP A 376 -11.78 11.19 -0.95
N VAL A 377 -12.51 11.36 0.17
CA VAL A 377 -13.88 10.83 0.31
C VAL A 377 -14.85 11.55 -0.63
N VAL A 378 -14.75 12.88 -0.74
CA VAL A 378 -15.63 13.70 -1.62
C VAL A 378 -15.42 13.36 -3.09
N ALA A 379 -14.17 13.15 -3.51
CA ALA A 379 -13.82 12.68 -4.85
C ALA A 379 -14.37 11.27 -5.12
N ALA A 380 -14.19 10.35 -4.16
CA ALA A 380 -14.65 8.96 -4.29
C ALA A 380 -16.17 8.76 -4.22
N ALA A 381 -16.91 9.77 -3.73
CA ALA A 381 -18.38 9.73 -3.62
C ALA A 381 -19.06 9.58 -4.99
N GLN A 382 -18.49 10.21 -6.02
CA GLN A 382 -18.94 10.14 -7.43
C GLN A 382 -20.39 10.62 -7.63
N THR A 383 -20.80 11.70 -6.95
CA THR A 383 -22.12 12.33 -7.14
C THR A 383 -21.95 13.72 -7.78
N ALA A 384 -23.02 14.25 -8.39
CA ALA A 384 -22.98 15.58 -9.00
C ALA A 384 -22.78 16.67 -7.93
N GLU A 385 -23.39 16.47 -6.77
CA GLU A 385 -23.33 17.33 -5.59
C GLU A 385 -21.92 17.37 -4.99
N SER A 386 -21.26 16.22 -4.85
CA SER A 386 -19.91 16.13 -4.30
C SER A 386 -18.88 16.77 -5.23
N TYR A 387 -19.00 16.53 -6.54
CA TYR A 387 -18.16 17.17 -7.56
C TYR A 387 -18.35 18.70 -7.56
N ALA A 388 -19.59 19.18 -7.62
CA ALA A 388 -19.87 20.62 -7.64
C ALA A 388 -19.37 21.33 -6.37
N ALA A 389 -19.47 20.70 -5.20
CA ALA A 389 -18.93 21.23 -3.95
C ALA A 389 -17.39 21.29 -3.96
N ALA A 390 -16.72 20.25 -4.47
CA ALA A 390 -15.26 20.22 -4.55
C ALA A 390 -14.69 21.27 -5.52
N ILE A 391 -15.31 21.44 -6.69
CA ILE A 391 -14.90 22.45 -7.67
C ILE A 391 -15.02 23.88 -7.13
N GLU A 392 -15.99 24.15 -6.25
CA GLU A 392 -16.14 25.45 -5.59
C GLU A 392 -15.19 25.64 -4.39
N ALA A 393 -14.79 24.55 -3.73
CA ALA A 393 -13.93 24.61 -2.55
C ALA A 393 -12.43 24.71 -2.88
N ILE A 394 -11.99 24.10 -3.99
CA ILE A 394 -10.58 23.99 -4.36
C ILE A 394 -10.19 25.09 -5.37
N ASN A 395 -9.03 25.73 -5.16
CA ASN A 395 -8.49 26.70 -6.11
C ASN A 395 -7.61 26.03 -7.18
N PHE A 396 -8.19 25.72 -8.34
CA PHE A 396 -7.48 25.14 -9.50
C PHE A 396 -6.62 26.13 -10.30
N GLN A 397 -6.47 27.37 -9.82
CA GLN A 397 -5.63 28.41 -10.43
C GLN A 397 -4.45 28.83 -9.53
N SER A 398 -4.33 28.23 -8.34
CA SER A 398 -3.24 28.49 -7.40
C SER A 398 -1.90 27.93 -7.91
N GLU A 399 -0.80 28.49 -7.43
CA GLU A 399 0.53 27.87 -7.56
C GLU A 399 0.70 26.67 -6.61
N GLU A 400 -0.03 26.65 -5.48
CA GLU A 400 -0.15 25.48 -4.60
C GLU A 400 -1.08 24.44 -5.23
N ILE A 401 -0.53 23.35 -5.76
CA ILE A 401 -1.28 22.35 -6.53
C ILE A 401 -1.75 21.13 -5.72
N ASP A 402 -1.22 20.88 -4.53
CA ASP A 402 -1.35 19.60 -3.81
C ASP A 402 -2.80 19.11 -3.63
N LEU A 403 -3.70 19.98 -3.17
CA LEU A 403 -5.12 19.63 -2.97
C LEU A 403 -5.86 19.40 -4.29
N ALA A 404 -5.54 20.18 -5.33
CA ALA A 404 -6.15 20.08 -6.64
C ALA A 404 -5.67 18.82 -7.38
N GLU A 405 -4.37 18.52 -7.31
CA GLU A 405 -3.77 17.32 -7.88
C GLU A 405 -4.30 16.06 -7.17
N ARG A 406 -4.38 16.07 -5.82
CA ARG A 406 -4.98 14.97 -5.04
C ARG A 406 -6.43 14.69 -5.42
N PHE A 407 -7.25 15.74 -5.57
CA PHE A 407 -8.62 15.59 -6.06
C PHE A 407 -8.68 14.93 -7.44
N LEU A 408 -7.87 15.41 -8.39
CA LEU A 408 -7.82 14.85 -9.76
C LEU A 408 -7.34 13.40 -9.79
N GLN A 409 -6.36 13.04 -8.94
CA GLN A 409 -5.86 11.67 -8.81
C GLN A 409 -6.95 10.72 -8.31
N VAL A 410 -7.67 11.07 -7.24
CA VAL A 410 -8.76 10.21 -6.73
C VAL A 410 -9.93 10.14 -7.72
N VAL A 411 -10.27 11.26 -8.37
CA VAL A 411 -11.31 11.32 -9.41
C VAL A 411 -10.95 10.43 -10.61
N SER A 412 -9.66 10.31 -10.97
CA SER A 412 -9.21 9.43 -12.07
C SER A 412 -9.48 7.94 -11.82
N LEU A 413 -9.66 7.55 -10.56
CA LEU A 413 -9.93 6.18 -10.11
C LEU A 413 -11.43 5.92 -9.88
N SER A 414 -12.31 6.82 -10.37
CA SER A 414 -13.75 6.68 -10.23
C SER A 414 -14.24 5.36 -10.82
N THR A 415 -14.93 4.55 -10.01
CA THR A 415 -15.44 3.23 -10.39
C THR A 415 -16.67 3.30 -11.31
N ARG A 416 -17.47 4.37 -11.20
CA ARG A 416 -18.76 4.59 -11.87
C ARG A 416 -18.92 6.07 -12.29
N PRO A 417 -18.08 6.57 -13.21
CA PRO A 417 -18.17 7.95 -13.63
C PRO A 417 -19.52 8.26 -14.30
N SER A 418 -20.09 9.43 -13.98
CA SER A 418 -21.31 9.94 -14.60
C SER A 418 -21.00 10.87 -15.77
N GLU A 419 -21.96 11.04 -16.68
CA GLU A 419 -21.86 11.99 -17.80
C GLU A 419 -21.63 13.43 -17.31
N TYR A 420 -22.25 13.80 -16.17
CA TYR A 420 -22.04 15.10 -15.52
C TYR A 420 -20.59 15.28 -15.06
N LEU A 421 -20.00 14.26 -14.44
CA LEU A 421 -18.59 14.29 -14.02
C LEU A 421 -17.67 14.45 -15.23
N LEU A 422 -17.93 13.69 -16.30
CA LEU A 422 -17.14 13.71 -17.52
C LEU A 422 -17.17 15.08 -18.22
N ALA A 423 -18.36 15.63 -18.45
CA ALA A 423 -18.54 16.96 -19.04
C ALA A 423 -17.99 18.07 -18.15
N GLY A 424 -18.12 17.92 -16.83
CA GLY A 424 -17.55 18.83 -15.85
C GLY A 424 -16.03 18.86 -15.89
N LEU A 425 -15.39 17.69 -16.02
CA LEU A 425 -13.93 17.57 -16.04
C LEU A 425 -13.33 18.08 -17.36
N LEU A 426 -14.00 17.86 -18.50
CA LEU A 426 -13.60 18.47 -19.78
C LEU A 426 -13.60 20.01 -19.70
N LYS A 427 -14.64 20.60 -19.11
CA LYS A 427 -14.71 22.06 -18.89
C LYS A 427 -13.62 22.54 -17.92
N LEU A 428 -13.23 21.72 -16.95
CA LEU A 428 -12.18 22.05 -16.00
C LEU A 428 -10.81 22.02 -16.67
N SER A 429 -10.50 20.98 -17.46
CA SER A 429 -9.23 20.85 -18.18
C SER A 429 -8.99 22.00 -19.15
N GLN A 430 -10.06 22.52 -19.77
CA GLN A 430 -9.99 23.70 -20.65
C GLN A 430 -9.69 25.02 -19.90
N LYS A 431 -9.92 25.09 -18.59
CA LYS A 431 -9.76 26.33 -17.78
C LYS A 431 -8.45 26.39 -17.00
N ILE A 432 -7.80 25.27 -16.75
CA ILE A 432 -6.57 25.22 -15.96
C ILE A 432 -5.42 25.83 -16.78
N LYS A 433 -4.69 26.77 -16.18
CA LYS A 433 -3.54 27.46 -16.82
C LYS A 433 -2.19 26.90 -16.40
N THR A 434 -2.09 26.35 -15.19
CA THR A 434 -0.86 25.78 -14.65
C THR A 434 -0.51 24.48 -15.38
N GLU A 435 0.71 24.38 -15.90
CA GLU A 435 1.16 23.26 -16.72
C GLU A 435 1.04 21.90 -16.02
N LYS A 436 1.58 21.77 -14.78
CA LYS A 436 1.53 20.53 -13.97
C LYS A 436 0.09 20.07 -13.69
N LEU A 437 -0.80 21.01 -13.38
CA LEU A 437 -2.19 20.71 -13.06
C LEU A 437 -3.00 20.41 -14.33
N SER A 438 -2.67 21.05 -15.45
CA SER A 438 -3.24 20.76 -16.77
C SER A 438 -2.92 19.34 -17.19
N GLU A 439 -1.65 18.90 -17.06
CA GLU A 439 -1.27 17.51 -17.30
C GLU A 439 -2.08 16.54 -16.44
N SER A 440 -2.18 16.78 -15.14
CA SER A 440 -2.96 15.93 -14.22
C SER A 440 -4.44 15.87 -14.63
N ALA A 441 -5.04 17.00 -15.02
CA ALA A 441 -6.43 17.05 -15.47
C ALA A 441 -6.67 16.28 -16.77
N LEU A 442 -5.75 16.36 -17.73
CA LEU A 442 -5.82 15.60 -18.99
C LEU A 442 -5.67 14.09 -18.77
N LEU A 443 -4.74 13.68 -17.89
CA LEU A 443 -4.55 12.29 -17.52
C LEU A 443 -5.79 11.71 -16.80
N SER A 444 -6.39 12.48 -15.89
CA SER A 444 -7.63 12.10 -15.20
C SER A 444 -8.83 12.02 -16.14
N LEU A 445 -8.95 12.98 -17.08
CA LEU A 445 -10.01 12.98 -18.09
C LEU A 445 -9.93 11.73 -18.96
N ALA A 446 -8.74 11.37 -19.44
CA ALA A 446 -8.54 10.16 -20.23
C ALA A 446 -8.89 8.87 -19.46
N ALA A 447 -8.47 8.75 -18.21
CA ALA A 447 -8.75 7.59 -17.36
C ALA A 447 -10.25 7.40 -17.08
N ILE A 448 -10.97 8.50 -16.83
CA ILE A 448 -12.41 8.46 -16.61
C ILE A 448 -13.16 8.12 -17.89
N THR A 449 -12.77 8.69 -19.03
CA THR A 449 -13.36 8.34 -20.33
C THR A 449 -13.23 6.85 -20.61
N LYS A 450 -12.05 6.26 -20.36
CA LYS A 450 -11.83 4.80 -20.48
C LYS A 450 -12.80 4.02 -19.59
N THR A 451 -12.92 4.39 -18.32
CA THR A 451 -13.81 3.70 -17.37
C THR A 451 -15.29 3.86 -17.72
N PHE A 452 -15.69 5.04 -18.20
CA PHE A 452 -17.06 5.32 -18.66
C PHE A 452 -17.45 4.41 -19.84
N VAL A 453 -16.57 4.30 -20.84
CA VAL A 453 -16.80 3.45 -22.03
C VAL A 453 -16.84 1.96 -21.67
N ILE A 454 -15.97 1.49 -20.76
CA ILE A 454 -15.97 0.09 -20.31
C ILE A 454 -17.28 -0.27 -19.59
N ASN A 455 -17.80 0.63 -18.75
CA ASN A 455 -19.03 0.38 -17.99
C ASN A 455 -20.31 0.45 -18.84
N GLN A 456 -20.31 1.26 -19.91
CA GLN A 456 -21.49 1.50 -20.75
C GLN A 456 -21.13 1.27 -22.23
N GLN A 457 -20.94 0.01 -22.62
CA GLN A 457 -20.50 -0.37 -23.98
C GLN A 457 -21.38 0.22 -25.11
N GLU A 458 -22.68 0.42 -24.87
CA GLU A 458 -23.61 1.04 -25.83
C GLU A 458 -23.39 2.56 -26.03
N LYS A 459 -22.69 3.23 -25.10
CA LYS A 459 -22.37 4.67 -25.14
C LYS A 459 -20.96 4.98 -25.64
N ALA A 460 -20.25 4.00 -26.21
CA ALA A 460 -18.97 4.26 -26.87
C ALA A 460 -19.11 5.27 -28.04
N SER A 461 -20.31 5.35 -28.66
CA SER A 461 -20.66 6.30 -29.73
C SER A 461 -21.33 7.58 -29.24
N ASP A 462 -21.22 7.90 -27.94
CA ASP A 462 -21.80 9.11 -27.35
C ASP A 462 -21.07 10.37 -27.86
N THR A 463 -21.82 11.45 -28.07
CA THR A 463 -21.30 12.71 -28.64
C THR A 463 -20.22 13.33 -27.77
N LEU A 464 -20.36 13.20 -26.44
CA LEU A 464 -19.39 13.70 -25.46
C LEU A 464 -18.05 12.95 -25.52
N VAL A 465 -18.08 11.63 -25.73
CA VAL A 465 -16.85 10.83 -25.87
C VAL A 465 -16.11 11.25 -27.14
N ALA A 466 -16.82 11.40 -28.26
CA ALA A 466 -16.25 11.88 -29.51
C ALA A 466 -15.67 13.31 -29.39
N GLU A 467 -16.32 14.19 -28.64
CA GLU A 467 -15.81 15.54 -28.34
C GLU A 467 -14.47 15.48 -27.59
N ILE A 468 -14.35 14.62 -26.58
CA ILE A 468 -13.12 14.43 -25.80
C ILE A 468 -12.00 13.86 -26.67
N HIS A 469 -12.31 12.86 -27.49
CA HIS A 469 -11.36 12.32 -28.47
C HIS A 469 -10.84 13.41 -29.40
N THR A 470 -11.75 14.22 -29.95
CA THR A 470 -11.41 15.34 -30.84
C THR A 470 -10.53 16.36 -30.09
N TYR A 471 -10.90 16.74 -28.87
CA TYR A 471 -10.13 17.65 -28.02
C TYR A 471 -8.68 17.19 -27.81
N PHE A 472 -8.45 15.91 -27.50
CA PHE A 472 -7.10 15.37 -27.37
C PHE A 472 -6.33 15.39 -28.70
N THR A 473 -6.98 14.99 -29.80
CA THR A 473 -6.30 14.97 -31.11
C THR A 473 -5.99 16.35 -31.66
N ASP A 474 -6.84 17.34 -31.41
CA ASP A 474 -6.61 18.71 -31.87
C ASP A 474 -5.51 19.39 -31.07
N ASN A 475 -5.45 19.16 -29.75
CA ASN A 475 -4.34 19.68 -28.95
C ASN A 475 -3.01 18.98 -29.27
N LEU A 476 -3.02 17.70 -29.67
CA LEU A 476 -1.81 17.04 -30.15
C LEU A 476 -1.28 17.69 -31.44
N LYS A 477 -2.18 18.11 -32.35
CA LYS A 477 -1.79 18.79 -33.60
C LYS A 477 -1.19 20.17 -33.35
N THR A 478 -1.55 20.83 -32.25
CA THR A 478 -1.02 22.15 -31.88
C THR A 478 0.26 22.08 -31.06
N CYS A 479 0.73 20.89 -30.66
CA CYS A 479 2.00 20.72 -29.95
C CYS A 479 3.18 21.27 -30.77
N ALA A 480 4.04 22.06 -30.12
CA ALA A 480 5.23 22.66 -30.71
C ALA A 480 6.56 22.08 -30.17
N ASN A 481 6.54 21.48 -28.97
CA ASN A 481 7.70 20.91 -28.29
C ASN A 481 7.56 19.39 -28.07
N GLU A 482 8.70 18.73 -27.85
CA GLU A 482 8.78 17.29 -27.62
C GLU A 482 8.04 16.86 -26.34
N GLU A 483 8.10 17.68 -25.29
CA GLU A 483 7.40 17.43 -24.02
C GLU A 483 5.87 17.36 -24.18
N CYS A 484 5.27 18.18 -25.06
CA CYS A 484 3.84 18.14 -25.36
C CYS A 484 3.47 16.81 -26.05
N TYR A 485 4.28 16.33 -27.00
CA TYR A 485 4.04 15.02 -27.61
C TYR A 485 4.12 13.88 -26.57
N GLN A 486 5.10 13.93 -25.67
CA GLN A 486 5.23 12.95 -24.58
C GLN A 486 4.02 12.97 -23.65
N LEU A 487 3.50 14.15 -23.30
CA LEU A 487 2.26 14.30 -22.51
C LEU A 487 1.07 13.60 -23.18
N TYR A 488 0.81 13.87 -24.47
CA TYR A 488 -0.34 13.27 -25.15
C TYR A 488 -0.19 11.75 -25.35
N MET A 489 1.03 11.23 -25.47
CA MET A 489 1.24 9.77 -25.44
C MET A 489 0.87 9.18 -24.06
N ARG A 490 1.14 9.88 -22.94
CA ARG A 490 0.66 9.49 -21.60
C ARG A 490 -0.87 9.57 -21.50
N VAL A 491 -1.48 10.60 -22.09
CA VAL A 491 -2.95 10.73 -22.16
C VAL A 491 -3.56 9.55 -22.93
N PHE A 492 -3.00 9.16 -24.08
CA PHE A 492 -3.49 8.01 -24.84
C PHE A 492 -3.25 6.67 -24.12
N LYS A 493 -2.18 6.54 -23.35
CA LYS A 493 -1.98 5.38 -22.45
C LYS A 493 -3.16 5.24 -21.47
N ASN A 494 -3.61 6.33 -20.84
CA ASN A 494 -4.77 6.30 -19.93
C ASN A 494 -6.09 6.10 -20.66
N LEU A 495 -6.25 6.67 -21.87
CA LEU A 495 -7.48 6.57 -22.66
C LEU A 495 -7.71 5.14 -23.18
N GLY A 496 -6.65 4.46 -23.63
CA GLY A 496 -6.69 3.06 -24.04
C GLY A 496 -7.66 2.74 -25.18
N SER A 497 -7.96 3.71 -26.05
CA SER A 497 -8.97 3.58 -27.11
C SER A 497 -8.38 3.15 -28.45
N LEU A 498 -9.09 2.26 -29.14
CA LEU A 498 -8.71 1.72 -30.45
C LEU A 498 -8.57 2.79 -31.54
N GLU A 499 -9.32 3.90 -31.44
CA GLU A 499 -9.27 5.00 -32.41
C GLU A 499 -7.90 5.71 -32.43
N THR A 500 -7.15 5.63 -31.33
CA THR A 500 -5.83 6.26 -31.20
C THR A 500 -4.70 5.43 -31.82
N LEU A 501 -4.96 4.18 -32.21
CA LEU A 501 -3.94 3.25 -32.72
C LEU A 501 -3.12 3.82 -33.90
N PRO A 502 -3.72 4.42 -34.95
CA PRO A 502 -2.94 4.97 -36.06
C PRO A 502 -2.00 6.11 -35.63
N ILE A 503 -2.43 6.92 -34.65
CA ILE A 503 -1.64 8.03 -34.10
C ILE A 503 -0.46 7.46 -33.32
N ILE A 504 -0.70 6.48 -32.45
CA ILE A 504 0.34 5.81 -31.66
C ILE A 504 1.40 5.18 -32.58
N LEU A 505 0.98 4.43 -33.60
CA LEU A 505 1.90 3.79 -34.55
C LEU A 505 2.78 4.82 -35.30
N THR A 506 2.24 6.00 -35.60
CA THR A 506 3.00 7.08 -36.24
C THR A 506 4.07 7.66 -35.29
N HIS A 507 3.73 7.84 -34.00
CA HIS A 507 4.65 8.41 -33.01
C HIS A 507 5.70 7.42 -32.48
N ILE A 508 5.52 6.11 -32.68
CA ILE A 508 6.59 5.12 -32.48
C ILE A 508 7.81 5.48 -33.36
N ASP A 509 7.57 6.04 -34.55
CA ASP A 509 8.60 6.48 -35.49
C ASP A 509 9.05 7.93 -35.30
N SER A 510 8.72 8.57 -34.18
CA SER A 510 9.20 9.92 -33.87
C SER A 510 10.73 9.98 -33.80
N LYS A 511 11.33 11.10 -34.23
CA LYS A 511 12.80 11.31 -34.08
C LYS A 511 13.21 11.43 -32.60
N ASP A 512 12.33 11.96 -31.76
CA ASP A 512 12.53 11.98 -30.31
C ASP A 512 12.39 10.56 -29.74
N LYS A 513 13.48 10.07 -29.15
CA LYS A 513 13.57 8.77 -28.49
C LYS A 513 12.57 8.65 -27.33
N LYS A 514 12.38 9.70 -26.53
CA LYS A 514 11.49 9.69 -25.36
C LYS A 514 10.01 9.59 -25.78
N THR A 515 9.61 10.33 -26.81
CA THR A 515 8.27 10.21 -27.42
C THR A 515 8.03 8.81 -27.97
N SER A 516 9.01 8.21 -28.65
CA SER A 516 8.90 6.83 -29.16
C SER A 516 8.66 5.82 -28.02
N VAL A 517 9.39 5.91 -26.91
CA VAL A 517 9.19 5.06 -25.73
C VAL A 517 7.78 5.21 -25.15
N TRP A 518 7.28 6.44 -25.02
CA TRP A 518 5.92 6.67 -24.51
C TRP A 518 4.84 6.16 -25.47
N ALA A 519 5.05 6.25 -26.80
CA ALA A 519 4.14 5.68 -27.78
C ALA A 519 4.07 4.14 -27.65
N VAL A 520 5.21 3.47 -27.46
CA VAL A 520 5.26 2.02 -27.19
C VAL A 520 4.56 1.66 -25.86
N LYS A 521 4.73 2.48 -24.81
CA LYS A 521 3.98 2.32 -23.54
C LYS A 521 2.47 2.51 -23.73
N ALA A 522 2.04 3.45 -24.56
CA ALA A 522 0.63 3.69 -24.86
C ALA A 522 0.01 2.51 -25.62
N LEU A 523 0.76 1.91 -26.54
CA LEU A 523 0.35 0.70 -27.26
C LEU A 523 0.07 -0.47 -26.29
N LYS A 524 0.92 -0.66 -25.27
CA LYS A 524 0.73 -1.69 -24.22
C LYS A 524 -0.59 -1.55 -23.45
N ALA A 525 -1.14 -0.34 -23.36
CA ALA A 525 -2.37 -0.08 -22.62
C ALA A 525 -3.66 -0.35 -23.42
N LEU A 526 -3.56 -0.64 -24.73
CA LEU A 526 -4.68 -1.01 -25.58
C LEU A 526 -5.17 -2.44 -25.27
N PRO A 527 -6.43 -2.78 -25.62
CA PRO A 527 -6.96 -4.13 -25.43
C PRO A 527 -6.12 -5.21 -26.13
N ALA A 528 -6.01 -6.39 -25.52
CA ALA A 528 -5.21 -7.51 -26.04
C ALA A 528 -5.59 -7.93 -27.48
N SER A 529 -6.81 -7.63 -27.92
CA SER A 529 -7.28 -7.87 -29.30
C SER A 529 -6.46 -7.14 -30.37
N VAL A 530 -5.80 -6.03 -30.02
CA VAL A 530 -4.96 -5.26 -30.96
C VAL A 530 -3.72 -6.05 -31.39
N PHE A 531 -3.18 -6.90 -30.52
CA PHE A 531 -1.98 -7.69 -30.81
C PHE A 531 -2.27 -8.93 -31.69
N LEU A 532 -3.54 -9.14 -32.05
CA LEU A 532 -3.94 -10.07 -33.11
C LEU A 532 -3.75 -9.46 -34.51
N ASP A 533 -3.59 -8.14 -34.63
CA ASP A 533 -3.31 -7.46 -35.90
C ASP A 533 -1.83 -7.62 -36.28
N ASP A 534 -1.58 -8.26 -37.42
CA ASP A 534 -0.21 -8.51 -37.91
C ASP A 534 0.56 -7.20 -38.16
N ARG A 535 -0.10 -6.07 -38.45
CA ARG A 535 0.55 -4.77 -38.63
C ARG A 535 1.24 -4.30 -37.34
N VAL A 536 0.59 -4.54 -36.19
CA VAL A 536 1.11 -4.16 -34.88
C VAL A 536 2.27 -5.07 -34.50
N ARG A 537 2.12 -6.39 -34.72
CA ARG A 537 3.19 -7.37 -34.48
C ARG A 537 4.44 -7.06 -35.31
N GLN A 538 4.27 -6.85 -36.62
CA GLN A 538 5.37 -6.49 -37.51
C GLN A 538 6.05 -5.19 -37.08
N LYS A 539 5.28 -4.18 -36.66
CA LYS A 539 5.87 -2.92 -36.18
C LYS A 539 6.69 -3.12 -34.91
N LEU A 540 6.22 -3.91 -33.95
CA LEU A 540 6.97 -4.25 -32.73
C LEU A 540 8.24 -5.03 -33.03
N GLU A 541 8.20 -5.97 -33.98
CA GLU A 541 9.38 -6.70 -34.44
C GLU A 541 10.40 -5.75 -35.08
N MET A 542 9.96 -4.82 -35.93
CA MET A 542 10.83 -3.79 -36.51
C MET A 542 11.50 -2.93 -35.43
N VAL A 543 10.76 -2.54 -34.39
CA VAL A 543 11.31 -1.79 -33.25
C VAL A 543 12.37 -2.60 -32.52
N TYR A 544 12.08 -3.86 -32.16
CA TYR A 544 13.01 -4.69 -31.39
C TYR A 544 14.31 -5.01 -32.16
N PHE A 545 14.18 -5.39 -33.43
CA PHE A 545 15.31 -5.79 -34.29
C PHE A 545 16.01 -4.61 -34.99
N GLU A 546 15.49 -3.38 -34.86
CA GLU A 546 16.03 -2.17 -35.50
C GLU A 546 16.18 -2.30 -37.02
N VAL A 547 15.14 -2.81 -37.69
CA VAL A 547 15.19 -3.13 -39.13
C VAL A 547 15.26 -1.89 -40.01
N ASP A 548 14.53 -0.83 -39.65
CA ASP A 548 14.41 0.41 -40.41
C ASP A 548 15.33 1.53 -39.88
N ARG A 549 15.41 1.68 -38.56
CA ARG A 549 16.18 2.74 -37.89
C ARG A 549 16.63 2.33 -36.48
N PRO A 550 17.60 3.04 -35.87
CA PRO A 550 17.93 2.83 -34.47
C PRO A 550 16.79 3.29 -33.54
N TYR A 551 16.50 2.50 -32.52
CA TYR A 551 15.50 2.81 -31.49
C TYR A 551 16.15 2.88 -30.11
N ASP A 552 15.49 3.54 -29.16
CA ASP A 552 15.94 3.52 -27.77
C ASP A 552 15.83 2.10 -27.19
N SER A 553 16.80 1.70 -26.38
CA SER A 553 16.80 0.39 -25.71
C SER A 553 15.51 0.14 -24.91
N SER A 554 14.92 1.18 -24.30
CA SER A 554 13.67 1.07 -23.53
C SER A 554 12.45 0.78 -24.41
N ALA A 555 12.45 1.27 -25.66
CA ALA A 555 11.38 0.97 -26.61
C ALA A 555 11.49 -0.49 -27.08
N ARG A 556 12.72 -0.98 -27.24
CA ARG A 556 13.03 -2.36 -27.66
C ARG A 556 12.67 -3.37 -26.58
N THR A 557 13.03 -3.12 -25.32
CA THR A 557 12.66 -3.99 -24.19
C THR A 557 11.14 -4.09 -24.02
N LEU A 558 10.43 -2.95 -24.12
CA LEU A 558 8.97 -2.93 -24.09
C LEU A 558 8.33 -3.67 -25.28
N ALA A 559 8.90 -3.55 -26.48
CA ALA A 559 8.42 -4.26 -27.65
C ALA A 559 8.58 -5.78 -27.48
N LEU A 560 9.72 -6.22 -26.94
CA LEU A 560 9.95 -7.62 -26.59
C LEU A 560 8.93 -8.13 -25.56
N ASP A 561 8.69 -7.37 -24.49
CA ASP A 561 7.71 -7.76 -23.45
C ASP A 561 6.32 -7.98 -24.06
N MET A 562 5.85 -7.06 -24.91
CA MET A 562 4.55 -7.19 -25.57
C MET A 562 4.48 -8.39 -26.52
N LEU A 563 5.55 -8.64 -27.29
CA LEU A 563 5.61 -9.79 -28.20
C LEU A 563 5.61 -11.13 -27.44
N LEU A 564 6.23 -11.19 -26.26
CA LEU A 564 6.25 -12.38 -25.41
C LEU A 564 4.95 -12.56 -24.61
N ASP A 565 4.30 -11.47 -24.18
CA ASP A 565 3.03 -11.51 -23.44
C ASP A 565 1.85 -12.00 -24.33
N HIS A 566 1.94 -11.84 -25.65
CA HIS A 566 0.84 -12.09 -26.60
C HIS A 566 1.10 -13.24 -27.59
N GLN A 567 1.44 -14.43 -27.07
CA GLN A 567 1.65 -15.69 -27.82
C GLN A 567 2.66 -15.56 -28.97
N PRO A 568 3.98 -15.62 -28.68
CA PRO A 568 5.01 -15.49 -29.69
C PRO A 568 4.96 -16.66 -30.69
N ASP A 569 5.21 -16.37 -31.96
CA ASP A 569 5.39 -17.41 -32.96
C ASP A 569 6.78 -18.06 -32.86
N SER A 570 6.92 -19.28 -33.37
CA SER A 570 8.20 -19.99 -33.30
C SER A 570 9.30 -19.30 -34.11
N THR A 571 8.93 -18.55 -35.16
CA THR A 571 9.88 -17.79 -35.99
C THR A 571 10.49 -16.63 -35.21
N PHE A 572 9.67 -15.86 -34.48
CA PHE A 572 10.14 -14.80 -33.60
C PHE A 572 11.09 -15.32 -32.53
N LEU A 573 10.73 -16.41 -31.84
CA LEU A 573 11.60 -17.02 -30.83
C LEU A 573 12.96 -17.43 -31.40
N ILE A 574 12.97 -17.99 -32.61
CA ILE A 574 14.21 -18.31 -33.34
C ILE A 574 15.01 -17.04 -33.63
N ASN A 575 14.38 -15.97 -34.12
CA ASN A 575 15.04 -14.72 -34.45
C ASN A 575 15.64 -14.04 -33.22
N VAL A 576 14.97 -14.10 -32.07
CA VAL A 576 15.52 -13.61 -30.79
C VAL A 576 16.74 -14.44 -30.36
N LEU A 577 16.69 -15.78 -30.46
CA LEU A 577 17.86 -16.61 -30.17
C LEU A 577 19.03 -16.33 -31.13
N ILE A 578 18.73 -16.04 -32.40
CA ILE A 578 19.74 -15.64 -33.38
C ILE A 578 20.32 -14.26 -33.01
N SER A 579 19.50 -13.28 -32.61
CA SER A 579 20.01 -11.96 -32.20
C SER A 579 20.95 -12.06 -30.99
N LEU A 580 20.62 -12.93 -30.03
CA LEU A 580 21.51 -13.26 -28.89
C LEU A 580 22.83 -13.91 -29.34
N SER A 581 22.81 -14.73 -30.41
CA SER A 581 24.00 -15.37 -30.96
C SER A 581 24.91 -14.44 -31.77
N MET A 582 24.33 -13.39 -32.37
CA MET A 582 25.05 -12.42 -33.20
C MET A 582 25.61 -11.23 -32.39
N GLY A 583 25.24 -11.11 -31.11
CA GLY A 583 25.54 -9.96 -30.27
C GLY A 583 27.03 -9.77 -29.97
N GLY A 584 27.64 -8.75 -30.59
CA GLY A 584 28.90 -8.15 -30.14
C GLY A 584 28.72 -7.26 -28.89
N SER A 585 29.82 -6.73 -28.36
CA SER A 585 29.90 -5.95 -27.11
C SER A 585 29.02 -4.70 -27.01
N GLY A 586 28.35 -4.27 -28.09
CA GLY A 586 27.53 -3.05 -28.14
C GLY A 586 26.12 -3.14 -27.53
N ASN A 587 25.52 -4.33 -27.44
CA ASN A 587 24.13 -4.53 -26.97
C ASN A 587 24.02 -5.50 -25.77
N LEU A 588 25.08 -5.59 -24.95
CA LEU A 588 25.18 -6.55 -23.84
C LEU A 588 23.98 -6.51 -22.88
N GLU A 589 23.51 -5.30 -22.56
CA GLU A 589 22.41 -5.08 -21.63
C GLU A 589 21.06 -5.56 -22.19
N LEU A 590 20.75 -5.21 -23.45
CA LEU A 590 19.55 -5.66 -24.13
C LEU A 590 19.52 -7.18 -24.31
N ASN A 591 20.66 -7.80 -24.62
CA ASN A 591 20.77 -9.25 -24.75
C ASN A 591 20.51 -9.94 -23.40
N THR A 592 21.08 -9.41 -22.32
CA THR A 592 20.88 -9.92 -20.97
C THR A 592 19.41 -9.82 -20.56
N TYR A 593 18.78 -8.66 -20.79
CA TYR A 593 17.34 -8.46 -20.58
C TYR A 593 16.51 -9.48 -21.36
N SER A 594 16.80 -9.63 -22.66
CA SER A 594 16.04 -10.50 -23.55
C SER A 594 16.13 -11.97 -23.15
N LEU A 595 17.32 -12.42 -22.75
CA LEU A 595 17.54 -13.78 -22.27
C LEU A 595 16.79 -14.05 -20.97
N GLN A 596 16.90 -13.15 -19.98
CA GLN A 596 16.21 -13.32 -18.70
C GLN A 596 14.68 -13.32 -18.88
N ARG A 597 14.16 -12.46 -19.76
CA ARG A 597 12.73 -12.41 -20.06
C ARG A 597 12.23 -13.69 -20.74
N LEU A 598 12.99 -14.23 -21.70
CA LEU A 598 12.67 -15.52 -22.32
C LEU A 598 12.65 -16.66 -21.28
N GLN A 599 13.63 -16.70 -20.37
CA GLN A 599 13.68 -17.69 -19.29
C GLN A 599 12.51 -17.55 -18.31
N GLU A 600 12.12 -16.32 -17.99
CA GLU A 600 10.97 -16.02 -17.14
C GLU A 600 9.66 -16.53 -17.76
N HIS A 601 9.40 -16.21 -19.04
CA HIS A 601 8.23 -16.70 -19.76
C HIS A 601 8.24 -18.22 -19.90
N ALA A 602 9.39 -18.84 -20.17
CA ALA A 602 9.52 -20.30 -20.16
C ALA A 602 9.29 -20.91 -18.76
N GLY A 603 9.58 -20.17 -17.69
CA GLY A 603 9.31 -20.55 -16.30
C GLY A 603 7.82 -20.55 -15.96
N ASN A 604 7.08 -19.59 -16.50
CA ASN A 604 5.66 -19.34 -16.19
C ASN A 604 4.69 -20.03 -17.16
N ASP A 605 5.05 -20.17 -18.44
CA ASP A 605 4.20 -20.74 -19.50
C ASP A 605 4.75 -22.09 -20.01
N PRO A 606 4.02 -23.21 -19.81
CA PRO A 606 4.44 -24.52 -20.29
C PRO A 606 4.49 -24.63 -21.82
N VAL A 607 3.72 -23.84 -22.56
CA VAL A 607 3.67 -23.86 -24.04
C VAL A 607 4.96 -23.27 -24.61
N ILE A 608 5.34 -22.07 -24.16
CA ILE A 608 6.60 -21.42 -24.56
C ILE A 608 7.80 -22.28 -24.18
N ARG A 609 7.77 -22.92 -22.99
CA ARG A 609 8.81 -23.88 -22.57
C ARG A 609 8.96 -25.04 -23.54
N ALA A 610 7.85 -25.62 -24.00
CA ALA A 610 7.87 -26.73 -24.93
C ALA A 610 8.42 -26.30 -26.30
N GLN A 611 7.98 -25.13 -26.81
CA GLN A 611 8.48 -24.56 -28.06
C GLN A 611 9.98 -24.26 -28.02
N LEU A 612 10.48 -23.61 -26.97
CA LEU A 612 11.90 -23.32 -26.82
C LEU A 612 12.74 -24.60 -26.73
N LYS A 613 12.29 -25.62 -25.99
CA LYS A 613 12.97 -26.93 -25.95
C LYS A 613 13.03 -27.59 -27.34
N GLN A 614 11.95 -27.52 -28.10
CA GLN A 614 11.91 -28.04 -29.47
C GLN A 614 12.88 -27.28 -30.38
N ILE A 615 12.84 -25.94 -30.36
CA ILE A 615 13.74 -25.09 -31.17
C ILE A 615 15.22 -25.38 -30.86
N LEU A 616 15.57 -25.50 -29.58
CA LEU A 616 16.95 -25.78 -29.14
C LEU A 616 17.40 -27.20 -29.50
N SER A 617 16.47 -28.16 -29.60
CA SER A 617 16.74 -29.51 -30.10
C SER A 617 16.94 -29.53 -31.62
N ASP A 618 16.09 -28.81 -32.36
CA ASP A 618 16.11 -28.76 -33.82
C ASP A 618 17.29 -27.94 -34.36
N ARG A 619 17.78 -26.96 -33.58
CA ARG A 619 18.92 -26.10 -33.92
C ARG A 619 20.00 -26.11 -32.83
N PRO A 620 20.84 -27.16 -32.77
CA PRO A 620 21.89 -27.28 -31.75
C PRO A 620 22.90 -26.11 -31.76
N SER A 621 23.07 -25.44 -32.90
CA SER A 621 23.94 -24.26 -33.02
C SER A 621 23.51 -23.08 -32.15
N LEU A 622 22.24 -23.01 -31.73
CA LEU A 622 21.72 -21.97 -30.82
C LEU A 622 21.80 -22.40 -29.35
N ASN A 623 21.98 -23.69 -29.07
CA ASN A 623 22.07 -24.24 -27.72
C ASN A 623 23.53 -24.32 -27.26
N ASN A 624 24.14 -23.17 -27.00
CA ASN A 624 25.53 -23.10 -26.58
C ASN A 624 25.77 -22.00 -25.53
N TYR A 625 26.88 -22.10 -24.81
CA TYR A 625 27.22 -21.15 -23.74
C TYR A 625 27.38 -19.70 -24.23
N HIS A 626 27.74 -19.45 -25.50
CA HIS A 626 27.83 -18.08 -26.02
C HIS A 626 26.47 -17.39 -26.07
N VAL A 627 25.40 -18.10 -26.44
CA VAL A 627 24.04 -17.53 -26.46
C VAL A 627 23.53 -17.29 -25.03
N PHE A 628 23.81 -18.22 -24.11
CA PHE A 628 23.24 -18.21 -22.75
C PHE A 628 24.10 -17.52 -21.68
N ALA A 629 25.38 -17.20 -21.94
CA ALA A 629 26.27 -16.51 -21.00
C ALA A 629 26.36 -15.01 -21.29
N GLN A 630 25.23 -14.31 -21.20
CA GLN A 630 25.19 -12.84 -21.30
C GLN A 630 25.59 -12.23 -19.94
N ASN A 631 26.52 -11.27 -19.94
CA ASN A 631 27.12 -10.70 -18.72
C ASN A 631 26.74 -9.22 -18.49
N GLY A 632 25.51 -8.84 -18.79
CA GLY A 632 24.98 -7.50 -18.50
C GLY A 632 24.49 -7.36 -17.04
N MET A 633 24.19 -6.12 -16.66
CA MET A 633 23.62 -5.76 -15.34
C MET A 633 22.08 -5.65 -15.35
N SER A 634 21.45 -5.70 -16.52
CA SER A 634 20.00 -5.68 -16.65
C SER A 634 19.39 -6.95 -16.04
N THR A 635 18.26 -6.80 -15.33
CA THR A 635 17.60 -7.89 -14.62
C THR A 635 16.09 -7.92 -14.85
N THR A 636 15.51 -9.11 -15.01
CA THR A 636 14.05 -9.29 -15.10
C THR A 636 13.62 -10.55 -14.35
N PHE A 637 12.55 -10.45 -13.56
CA PHE A 637 11.97 -11.61 -12.87
C PHE A 637 10.54 -11.34 -12.39
N SER A 638 9.79 -12.42 -12.18
CA SER A 638 8.50 -12.41 -11.47
C SER A 638 8.44 -13.47 -10.39
N ARG A 639 7.69 -13.19 -9.32
CA ARG A 639 7.48 -14.08 -8.18
C ARG A 639 6.05 -13.95 -7.66
N ASP A 640 5.56 -15.00 -7.02
CA ASP A 640 4.28 -14.93 -6.31
C ASP A 640 4.47 -14.30 -4.93
N LEU A 641 3.72 -13.23 -4.65
CA LEU A 641 3.56 -12.70 -3.30
C LEU A 641 2.75 -13.70 -2.48
N TYR A 642 1.60 -14.15 -2.95
CA TYR A 642 0.80 -15.14 -2.24
C TYR A 642 0.02 -16.00 -3.21
N ARG A 643 -0.24 -17.24 -2.81
CA ARG A 643 -1.13 -18.15 -3.52
C ARG A 643 -2.31 -18.48 -2.63
N ASN A 644 -3.51 -18.26 -3.14
CA ASN A 644 -4.74 -18.65 -2.50
C ASN A 644 -5.70 -19.23 -3.54
N ILE A 645 -6.69 -20.01 -3.10
CA ILE A 645 -7.66 -20.65 -4.00
C ILE A 645 -8.48 -19.61 -4.78
N ASP A 646 -8.71 -18.46 -4.16
CA ASP A 646 -9.54 -17.37 -4.72
C ASP A 646 -8.76 -16.42 -5.64
N GLY A 647 -7.42 -16.47 -5.61
CA GLY A 647 -6.57 -15.56 -6.38
C GLY A 647 -5.12 -15.58 -5.89
N ASN A 648 -4.21 -15.29 -6.81
CA ASN A 648 -2.79 -15.19 -6.57
C ASN A 648 -2.36 -13.72 -6.68
N GLY A 649 -1.56 -13.26 -5.71
CA GLY A 649 -0.81 -12.02 -5.85
C GLY A 649 0.58 -12.35 -6.37
N SER A 650 1.03 -11.62 -7.39
CA SER A 650 2.38 -11.76 -7.96
C SER A 650 3.00 -10.39 -8.15
N PHE A 651 4.33 -10.32 -8.12
CA PHE A 651 5.06 -9.12 -8.48
C PHE A 651 6.08 -9.44 -9.58
N SER A 652 6.37 -8.45 -10.41
CA SER A 652 7.46 -8.50 -11.37
C SER A 652 8.35 -7.29 -11.24
N SER A 653 9.64 -7.48 -11.44
CA SER A 653 10.63 -6.41 -11.47
C SER A 653 11.46 -6.53 -12.74
N SER A 654 11.64 -5.39 -13.41
CA SER A 654 12.47 -5.27 -14.60
C SER A 654 13.36 -4.05 -14.44
N THR A 655 14.67 -4.26 -14.46
CA THR A 655 15.69 -3.21 -14.41
C THR A 655 16.53 -3.27 -15.67
N GLU A 656 16.49 -2.19 -16.43
CA GLU A 656 17.33 -1.94 -17.59
C GLU A 656 18.54 -1.11 -17.14
N ALA A 657 19.73 -1.63 -17.39
CA ALA A 657 20.98 -0.92 -17.14
C ALA A 657 21.56 -0.37 -18.45
N ALA A 658 22.23 0.78 -18.36
CA ALA A 658 23.06 1.36 -19.41
C ALA A 658 24.36 1.84 -18.76
N ASN A 659 25.51 1.54 -19.37
CA ASN A 659 26.82 1.87 -18.81
C ASN A 659 27.00 1.40 -17.34
N LYS A 660 26.51 0.20 -17.02
CA LYS A 660 26.50 -0.39 -15.66
C LYS A 660 25.69 0.38 -14.61
N MET A 661 24.90 1.38 -15.03
CA MET A 661 23.97 2.12 -14.17
C MET A 661 22.53 1.82 -14.53
N MET A 662 21.61 1.96 -13.57
CA MET A 662 20.17 1.81 -13.83
C MET A 662 19.68 2.96 -14.73
N LYS A 663 19.27 2.65 -15.96
CA LYS A 663 18.58 3.58 -16.87
C LYS A 663 17.09 3.63 -16.54
N ARG A 664 16.48 2.46 -16.33
CA ARG A 664 15.06 2.33 -15.99
C ARG A 664 14.83 1.12 -15.10
N ALA A 665 13.94 1.25 -14.13
CA ALA A 665 13.40 0.14 -13.39
C ALA A 665 11.87 0.21 -13.39
N ALA A 666 11.21 -0.94 -13.32
CA ALA A 666 9.78 -1.04 -13.08
C ALA A 666 9.52 -2.17 -12.08
N PHE A 667 8.64 -1.89 -11.13
CA PHE A 667 8.13 -2.83 -10.16
C PHE A 667 6.61 -2.87 -10.29
N ASP A 668 6.08 -4.01 -10.71
CA ASP A 668 4.66 -4.20 -10.99
C ASP A 668 4.06 -5.20 -10.02
N VAL A 669 2.90 -4.87 -9.46
CA VAL A 669 2.10 -5.74 -8.59
C VAL A 669 0.82 -6.13 -9.32
N TYR A 670 0.64 -7.43 -9.49
CA TYR A 670 -0.53 -8.01 -10.14
C TYR A 670 -1.35 -8.85 -9.17
N LEU A 671 -2.67 -8.68 -9.28
CA LEU A 671 -3.66 -9.61 -8.75
C LEU A 671 -4.14 -10.47 -9.92
N ARG A 672 -4.02 -11.79 -9.80
CA ARG A 672 -4.38 -12.74 -10.85
C ARG A 672 -5.39 -13.75 -10.32
N ASN A 673 -6.43 -14.00 -11.09
CA ASN A 673 -7.27 -15.19 -10.94
C ASN A 673 -7.17 -16.02 -12.24
N PRO A 674 -7.76 -17.21 -12.33
CA PRO A 674 -7.67 -18.03 -13.55
C PRO A 674 -8.26 -17.40 -14.83
N GLU A 675 -9.11 -16.38 -14.70
CA GLU A 675 -9.86 -15.77 -15.82
C GLU A 675 -9.39 -14.35 -16.18
N ASP A 676 -8.69 -13.66 -15.28
CA ASP A 676 -8.44 -12.22 -15.31
C ASP A 676 -7.17 -11.82 -14.52
N ALA A 677 -6.52 -10.75 -14.96
CA ALA A 677 -5.32 -10.20 -14.33
C ALA A 677 -5.42 -8.67 -14.23
N PHE A 678 -5.22 -8.16 -13.02
CA PHE A 678 -5.34 -6.74 -12.71
C PHE A 678 -4.04 -6.19 -12.13
N GLN A 679 -3.50 -5.16 -12.76
CA GLN A 679 -2.33 -4.43 -12.26
C GLN A 679 -2.78 -3.44 -11.20
N LEU A 680 -2.43 -3.72 -9.94
CA LEU A 680 -2.80 -2.89 -8.81
C LEU A 680 -1.90 -1.64 -8.73
N LEU A 681 -0.59 -1.84 -8.81
CA LEU A 681 0.42 -0.80 -8.68
C LEU A 681 1.57 -1.07 -9.65
N SER A 682 2.09 -0.01 -10.25
CA SER A 682 3.35 0.00 -10.98
C SER A 682 4.16 1.19 -10.49
N VAL A 683 5.37 0.94 -10.02
CA VAL A 683 6.35 1.98 -9.69
C VAL A 683 7.52 1.82 -10.64
N GLY A 684 7.71 2.81 -11.50
CA GLY A 684 8.87 2.88 -12.38
C GLY A 684 9.82 3.97 -11.93
N LEU A 685 11.12 3.70 -12.00
CA LEU A 685 12.18 4.68 -11.82
C LEU A 685 12.89 4.87 -13.15
N PHE A 686 13.31 6.09 -13.44
CA PHE A 686 14.12 6.37 -14.62
C PHE A 686 15.22 7.36 -14.29
N THR A 687 16.36 7.19 -14.96
CA THR A 687 17.48 8.12 -14.88
C THR A 687 17.96 8.47 -16.30
N GLY A 688 18.50 9.67 -16.43
CA GLY A 688 19.21 10.15 -17.64
C GLY A 688 20.45 10.91 -17.22
N GLY A 689 21.48 10.96 -18.07
CA GLY A 689 22.68 11.80 -17.85
C GLY A 689 23.56 11.45 -16.64
N MET A 690 23.29 10.37 -15.89
CA MET A 690 24.00 10.02 -14.65
C MET A 690 25.45 9.57 -14.84
N GLY A 691 25.84 9.16 -16.06
CA GLY A 691 27.22 8.74 -16.38
C GLY A 691 28.25 9.86 -16.19
N SER A 692 27.82 11.12 -16.38
CA SER A 692 28.64 12.32 -16.16
C SER A 692 29.11 12.49 -14.71
N LEU A 693 28.32 12.02 -13.73
CA LEU A 693 28.59 12.20 -12.30
C LEU A 693 29.72 11.31 -11.79
N MET A 694 29.96 10.17 -12.45
CA MET A 694 30.93 9.16 -11.98
C MET A 694 32.15 9.02 -12.90
N GLY A 695 32.35 9.96 -13.82
CA GLY A 695 33.51 9.96 -14.73
C GLY A 695 33.46 8.87 -15.80
N PHE A 696 32.31 8.23 -16.00
CA PHE A 696 32.08 7.27 -17.08
C PHE A 696 31.59 8.01 -18.33
N SER A 697 32.40 8.90 -18.90
CA SER A 697 32.05 9.55 -20.17
C SER A 697 32.43 8.68 -21.36
N THR A 698 31.43 8.30 -22.16
CA THR A 698 31.61 7.92 -23.56
C THR A 698 31.03 9.01 -24.46
N GLU A 699 31.62 9.21 -25.64
CA GLU A 699 31.14 10.16 -26.65
C GLU A 699 29.64 9.93 -26.95
N GLY A 700 28.78 10.84 -26.49
CA GLY A 700 27.32 10.80 -26.72
C GLY A 700 26.44 11.24 -25.54
N ASP A 701 26.96 11.32 -24.31
CA ASP A 701 26.19 11.77 -23.14
C ASP A 701 26.23 13.31 -22.98
N GLU A 702 25.43 14.01 -23.80
CA GLU A 702 25.13 15.45 -23.63
C GLU A 702 23.90 15.70 -22.72
N GLU A 703 23.27 14.66 -22.17
CA GLU A 703 22.07 14.80 -21.34
C GLU A 703 22.38 15.22 -19.90
N GLU A 704 21.62 16.20 -19.39
CA GLU A 704 21.71 16.62 -17.99
C GLU A 704 21.27 15.49 -17.03
N PRO A 705 21.95 15.33 -15.87
CA PRO A 705 21.62 14.29 -14.91
C PRO A 705 20.22 14.52 -14.36
N THR A 706 19.33 13.56 -14.60
CA THR A 706 17.91 13.64 -14.24
C THR A 706 17.48 12.31 -13.63
N ALA A 707 16.70 12.34 -12.56
CA ALA A 707 16.04 11.16 -12.03
C ALA A 707 14.59 11.46 -11.69
N GLY A 708 13.73 10.46 -11.91
CA GLY A 708 12.32 10.57 -11.59
C GLY A 708 11.64 9.23 -11.43
N MET A 709 10.36 9.32 -11.08
CA MET A 709 9.49 8.20 -10.81
C MET A 709 8.18 8.33 -11.59
N GLU A 710 7.74 7.20 -12.14
CA GLU A 710 6.42 7.02 -12.73
C GLU A 710 5.58 6.10 -11.85
N VAL A 711 4.35 6.52 -11.54
CA VAL A 711 3.41 5.70 -10.76
C VAL A 711 2.18 5.42 -11.62
N THR A 712 1.81 4.15 -11.74
CA THR A 712 0.51 3.72 -12.29
C THR A 712 -0.26 3.04 -11.18
N LEU A 713 -1.47 3.53 -10.88
CA LEU A 713 -2.35 2.97 -9.85
C LEU A 713 -3.62 2.46 -10.51
N ALA A 714 -3.97 1.19 -10.27
CA ALA A 714 -5.14 0.53 -10.88
C ALA A 714 -5.21 0.69 -12.43
N GLY A 715 -4.06 0.71 -13.10
CA GLY A 715 -3.94 0.92 -14.55
C GLY A 715 -4.01 2.39 -15.01
N VAL A 716 -4.12 3.35 -14.09
CA VAL A 716 -4.10 4.80 -14.38
C VAL A 716 -2.70 5.38 -14.16
N GLN A 717 -2.06 5.87 -15.22
CA GLN A 717 -0.79 6.58 -15.16
C GLN A 717 -1.00 7.96 -14.52
N LEU A 718 -0.28 8.21 -13.43
CA LEU A 718 -0.20 9.52 -12.80
C LEU A 718 0.90 10.36 -13.46
N ARG A 719 0.91 11.67 -13.20
CA ARG A 719 1.99 12.55 -13.64
C ARG A 719 3.33 12.05 -13.07
N PRO A 720 4.39 11.94 -13.90
CA PRO A 720 5.72 11.59 -13.40
C PRO A 720 6.23 12.63 -12.38
N ILE A 721 6.89 12.14 -11.34
CA ILE A 721 7.54 12.96 -10.31
C ILE A 721 9.03 13.04 -10.67
N ILE A 722 9.55 14.24 -10.84
CA ILE A 722 10.98 14.47 -11.05
C ILE A 722 11.61 14.78 -9.70
N PHE A 723 12.63 14.03 -9.31
CA PHE A 723 13.34 14.24 -8.04
C PHE A 723 14.35 15.38 -8.17
N PHE A 724 15.09 15.40 -9.27
CA PHE A 724 16.01 16.47 -9.62
C PHE A 724 16.20 16.52 -11.13
N SER A 725 16.53 17.71 -11.64
CA SER A 725 16.90 17.93 -13.03
C SER A 725 18.15 18.80 -13.06
N GLY A 726 19.23 18.26 -13.62
CA GLY A 726 20.52 18.94 -13.67
C GLY A 726 21.36 18.76 -12.39
N GLN A 727 22.65 19.04 -12.53
CA GLN A 727 23.64 18.79 -11.48
C GLN A 727 23.46 19.73 -10.27
N GLY A 728 22.98 20.96 -10.49
CA GLY A 728 22.77 21.94 -9.41
C GLY A 728 21.73 21.50 -8.39
N ASP A 729 20.55 21.05 -8.85
CA ASP A 729 19.46 20.57 -7.98
C ASP A 729 19.87 19.30 -7.22
N LEU A 730 20.53 18.36 -7.90
CA LEU A 730 21.05 17.14 -7.27
C LEU A 730 22.02 17.47 -6.13
N MET A 731 23.01 18.32 -6.41
CA MET A 731 23.98 18.72 -5.39
C MET A 731 23.29 19.49 -4.27
N GLY A 732 22.26 20.31 -4.56
CA GLY A 732 21.43 20.96 -3.55
C GLY A 732 20.80 19.99 -2.55
N HIS A 733 20.24 18.86 -3.02
CA HIS A 733 19.70 17.81 -2.15
C HIS A 733 20.77 17.09 -1.32
N VAL A 734 21.94 16.83 -1.90
CA VAL A 734 23.08 16.21 -1.20
C VAL A 734 23.63 17.13 -0.11
N TRP A 735 23.85 18.42 -0.40
CA TRP A 735 24.43 19.38 0.55
C TRP A 735 23.47 19.83 1.64
N SER A 736 22.17 19.90 1.35
CA SER A 736 21.15 20.24 2.35
C SER A 736 20.81 19.09 3.29
N GLY A 737 21.30 17.87 3.02
CA GLY A 737 20.96 16.66 3.78
C GLY A 737 19.50 16.22 3.63
N THR A 738 18.69 16.91 2.80
CA THR A 738 17.25 16.63 2.62
C THR A 738 16.99 15.26 2.01
N ALA A 739 17.96 14.67 1.30
CA ALA A 739 17.86 13.31 0.78
C ALA A 739 17.86 12.22 1.89
N SER A 740 18.43 12.52 3.06
CA SER A 740 18.58 11.57 4.16
C SER A 740 17.35 11.43 5.06
N GLU A 741 16.37 12.33 4.93
CA GLU A 741 15.10 12.24 5.65
C GLU A 741 14.02 11.55 4.80
N ARG A 742 13.19 10.71 5.44
CA ARG A 742 12.05 10.07 4.80
C ARG A 742 11.12 11.11 4.16
N THR A 743 11.03 11.08 2.85
CA THR A 743 10.15 11.94 2.07
C THR A 743 8.97 11.14 1.54
N THR A 744 7.74 11.52 1.92
CA THR A 744 6.52 10.95 1.34
C THR A 744 6.36 11.44 -0.09
N ALA A 745 6.28 10.50 -1.03
CA ALA A 745 6.08 10.80 -2.45
C ALA A 745 4.60 10.69 -2.86
N LEU A 746 3.83 9.77 -2.27
CA LEU A 746 2.40 9.66 -2.54
C LEU A 746 1.64 9.14 -1.32
N GLN A 747 0.62 9.88 -0.89
CA GLN A 747 -0.21 9.52 0.24
C GLN A 747 -1.69 9.78 -0.05
N ALA A 748 -2.48 8.71 -0.20
CA ALA A 748 -3.89 8.82 -0.56
C ALA A 748 -4.73 7.63 -0.04
N THR A 749 -6.04 7.85 0.10
CA THR A 749 -7.00 6.75 0.28
C THR A 749 -7.94 6.70 -0.92
N VAL A 750 -7.98 5.55 -1.58
CA VAL A 750 -8.71 5.36 -2.84
C VAL A 750 -9.76 4.27 -2.70
N LEU A 751 -10.87 4.42 -3.43
CA LEU A 751 -11.94 3.42 -3.51
C LEU A 751 -11.61 2.42 -4.62
N LEU A 752 -11.31 1.17 -4.26
CA LEU A 752 -11.02 0.12 -5.24
C LEU A 752 -12.20 -0.80 -5.53
N GLN A 753 -13.09 -1.03 -4.56
CA GLN A 753 -14.26 -1.89 -4.70
C GLN A 753 -15.53 -1.10 -4.36
N ASP A 754 -16.51 -1.10 -5.26
CA ASP A 754 -17.79 -0.40 -5.06
C ASP A 754 -18.91 -1.17 -5.78
N TYR A 755 -19.68 -1.93 -5.01
CA TYR A 755 -20.75 -2.78 -5.54
C TYR A 755 -22.01 -2.56 -4.72
N ARG A 756 -23.14 -2.48 -5.44
CA ARG A 756 -24.47 -2.58 -4.87
C ARG A 756 -25.26 -3.59 -5.68
N LYS A 757 -25.77 -4.62 -5.02
CA LYS A 757 -26.59 -5.65 -5.67
C LYS A 757 -27.91 -5.78 -4.94
N VAL A 758 -28.98 -5.46 -5.65
CA VAL A 758 -30.36 -5.67 -5.20
C VAL A 758 -30.76 -7.10 -5.58
N VAL A 759 -31.23 -7.85 -4.58
CA VAL A 759 -31.68 -9.24 -4.72
C VAL A 759 -33.16 -9.31 -4.33
N PRO A 760 -34.08 -9.28 -5.30
CA PRO A 760 -35.48 -9.50 -5.02
C PRO A 760 -35.74 -10.98 -4.74
N LEU A 761 -36.22 -11.26 -3.54
CA LEU A 761 -36.55 -12.61 -3.09
C LEU A 761 -37.97 -12.97 -3.52
N GLN A 762 -38.21 -14.23 -3.84
CA GLN A 762 -39.53 -14.75 -4.22
C GLN A 762 -40.59 -14.52 -3.13
N SER A 763 -40.16 -14.40 -1.87
CA SER A 763 -41.01 -14.06 -0.74
C SER A 763 -41.61 -12.65 -0.79
N GLY A 764 -41.16 -11.78 -1.69
CA GLY A 764 -41.57 -10.37 -1.73
C GLY A 764 -40.70 -9.44 -0.89
N PHE A 765 -39.59 -9.94 -0.34
CA PHE A 765 -38.60 -9.13 0.37
C PHE A 765 -37.46 -8.77 -0.57
N ILE A 766 -36.84 -7.61 -0.36
CA ILE A 766 -35.70 -7.16 -1.16
C ILE A 766 -34.48 -7.12 -0.27
N ALA A 767 -33.49 -7.95 -0.55
CA ALA A 767 -32.20 -7.90 0.12
C ALA A 767 -31.24 -7.02 -0.69
N VAL A 768 -30.56 -6.09 -0.03
CA VAL A 768 -29.58 -5.20 -0.67
C VAL A 768 -28.19 -5.52 -0.12
N LEU A 769 -27.27 -5.92 -0.99
CA LEU A 769 -25.87 -6.12 -0.66
C LEU A 769 -25.06 -4.91 -1.13
N ASP A 770 -24.45 -4.20 -0.19
CA ASP A 770 -23.45 -3.16 -0.45
C ASP A 770 -22.07 -3.69 -0.09
N VAL A 771 -21.09 -3.56 -0.99
CA VAL A 771 -19.69 -3.92 -0.74
C VAL A 771 -18.80 -2.76 -1.16
N ARG A 772 -18.01 -2.26 -0.22
CA ARG A 772 -17.12 -1.10 -0.37
C ARG A 772 -15.73 -1.49 0.11
N GLY A 773 -14.71 -1.30 -0.72
CA GLY A 773 -13.33 -1.60 -0.38
C GLY A 773 -12.42 -0.42 -0.70
N SER A 774 -11.67 0.04 0.30
CA SER A 774 -10.69 1.11 0.15
C SER A 774 -9.28 0.59 0.37
N VAL A 775 -8.32 1.25 -0.27
CA VAL A 775 -6.90 1.08 0.02
C VAL A 775 -6.34 2.46 0.37
N SER A 776 -5.73 2.54 1.55
CA SER A 776 -4.99 3.68 2.03
C SER A 776 -3.52 3.34 1.92
N PHE A 777 -2.71 4.17 1.27
CA PHE A 777 -1.29 3.88 1.11
C PHE A 777 -0.45 5.15 1.31
N ASP A 778 0.76 4.94 1.82
CA ASP A 778 1.79 5.94 2.03
C ASP A 778 3.09 5.38 1.47
N PHE A 779 3.48 5.91 0.33
CA PHE A 779 4.67 5.55 -0.39
C PHE A 779 5.70 6.67 -0.19
N GLY A 780 6.85 6.32 0.37
CA GLY A 780 7.93 7.26 0.66
C GLY A 780 9.28 6.58 0.64
N GLY A 781 10.34 7.36 0.75
CA GLY A 781 11.69 6.81 0.82
C GLY A 781 12.72 7.80 1.30
N GLU A 782 13.91 7.28 1.54
CA GLU A 782 15.11 8.03 1.93
C GLU A 782 16.32 7.48 1.18
N ILE A 783 17.29 8.35 0.93
CA ILE A 783 18.52 8.03 0.21
C ILE A 783 19.71 8.67 0.93
N GLN A 784 20.65 7.85 1.35
CA GLN A 784 21.93 8.25 1.92
C GLN A 784 23.03 7.94 0.91
N ILE A 785 23.70 8.97 0.40
CA ILE A 785 24.82 8.82 -0.52
C ILE A 785 26.07 9.35 0.18
N SER A 786 27.13 8.54 0.21
CA SER A 786 28.45 8.99 0.64
C SER A 786 29.46 8.79 -0.48
N ILE A 787 29.89 9.92 -1.04
CA ILE A 787 30.91 9.95 -2.10
C ILE A 787 32.27 9.50 -1.54
N TRP A 788 32.55 9.81 -0.26
CA TRP A 788 33.81 9.48 0.42
C TRP A 788 33.97 7.98 0.66
N SER A 789 32.95 7.32 1.23
CA SER A 789 32.93 5.86 1.43
C SER A 789 32.52 5.09 0.18
N ARG A 790 32.25 5.80 -0.93
CA ARG A 790 31.84 5.25 -2.23
C ARG A 790 30.68 4.26 -2.13
N ASN A 791 29.70 4.59 -1.31
CA ASN A 791 28.51 3.77 -1.09
C ASN A 791 27.23 4.61 -1.08
N SER A 792 26.12 3.93 -1.32
CA SER A 792 24.78 4.49 -1.27
C SER A 792 23.86 3.48 -0.58
N HIS A 793 23.01 3.98 0.29
CA HIS A 793 21.95 3.24 0.95
C HIS A 793 20.63 3.95 0.65
N SER A 794 19.65 3.22 0.13
CA SER A 794 18.32 3.77 -0.09
C SER A 794 17.25 2.81 0.39
N VAL A 795 16.24 3.37 1.05
CA VAL A 795 15.08 2.63 1.52
C VAL A 795 13.84 3.25 0.90
N VAL A 796 13.04 2.42 0.24
CA VAL A 796 11.72 2.79 -0.24
C VAL A 796 10.71 1.97 0.56
N GLU A 797 9.84 2.67 1.28
CA GLU A 797 8.79 2.09 2.11
C GLU A 797 7.45 2.21 1.39
N ASP A 798 6.79 1.08 1.19
CA ASP A 798 5.39 1.00 0.76
C ASP A 798 4.55 0.50 1.93
N ILE A 799 3.80 1.41 2.53
CA ILE A 799 2.86 1.10 3.60
C ILE A 799 1.47 1.18 3.02
N ALA A 800 0.70 0.11 3.14
CA ALA A 800 -0.66 0.05 2.63
C ALA A 800 -1.59 -0.63 3.63
N ALA A 801 -2.74 -0.01 3.86
CA ALA A 801 -3.86 -0.59 4.55
C ALA A 801 -5.03 -0.81 3.60
N TRP A 802 -5.59 -2.01 3.62
CA TRP A 802 -6.78 -2.36 2.88
C TRP A 802 -7.92 -2.62 3.86
N GLU A 803 -9.09 -2.04 3.59
CA GLU A 803 -10.31 -2.27 4.35
C GLU A 803 -11.46 -2.56 3.38
N LEU A 804 -12.18 -3.64 3.63
CA LEU A 804 -13.36 -4.07 2.89
C LEU A 804 -14.54 -4.20 3.85
N GLU A 805 -15.59 -3.42 3.62
CA GLU A 805 -16.86 -3.48 4.32
C GLU A 805 -17.94 -4.00 3.37
N GLY A 806 -18.60 -5.08 3.76
CA GLY A 806 -19.81 -5.55 3.11
C GLY A 806 -20.98 -5.59 4.07
N SER A 807 -22.16 -5.19 3.60
CA SER A 807 -23.38 -5.17 4.39
C SER A 807 -24.53 -5.69 3.53
N LEU A 808 -25.16 -6.78 3.99
CA LEU A 808 -26.38 -7.33 3.39
C LEU A 808 -27.56 -6.97 4.28
N ASN A 809 -28.41 -6.08 3.79
CA ASN A 809 -29.51 -5.47 4.51
C ASN A 809 -30.86 -5.96 3.98
N LEU A 810 -31.77 -6.24 4.90
CA LEU A 810 -33.19 -6.45 4.69
C LEU A 810 -33.92 -5.43 5.56
N ASP A 811 -34.25 -4.30 4.95
CA ASP A 811 -34.97 -3.22 5.62
C ASP A 811 -36.43 -3.23 5.18
N THR A 812 -37.33 -3.48 6.12
CA THR A 812 -38.76 -3.24 5.96
C THR A 812 -39.24 -2.29 7.06
N PRO A 813 -40.43 -1.67 6.91
CA PRO A 813 -41.00 -0.80 7.95
C PRO A 813 -41.21 -1.50 9.30
N PHE A 814 -41.36 -2.83 9.31
CA PHE A 814 -41.69 -3.61 10.50
C PHE A 814 -40.55 -4.48 11.04
N VAL A 815 -39.48 -4.72 10.28
CA VAL A 815 -38.28 -5.43 10.78
C VAL A 815 -37.04 -5.04 9.98
N LYS A 816 -35.91 -4.90 10.66
CA LYS A 816 -34.61 -4.63 10.05
C LYS A 816 -33.65 -5.74 10.43
N SER A 817 -33.09 -6.42 9.43
CA SER A 817 -32.10 -7.48 9.62
C SER A 817 -30.89 -7.23 8.74
N SER A 818 -29.69 -7.33 9.32
CA SER A 818 -28.45 -7.18 8.55
C SER A 818 -27.35 -8.14 8.96
N ILE A 819 -26.48 -8.44 8.00
CA ILE A 819 -25.18 -9.06 8.24
C ILE A 819 -24.10 -8.17 7.62
N ASP A 820 -23.21 -7.69 8.47
CA ASP A 820 -22.07 -6.88 8.10
C ASP A 820 -20.81 -7.72 8.25
N PHE A 821 -19.94 -7.68 7.26
CA PHE A 821 -18.62 -8.29 7.31
C PHE A 821 -17.56 -7.23 6.99
N THR A 822 -16.55 -7.14 7.83
CA THR A 822 -15.40 -6.25 7.63
C THR A 822 -14.12 -7.05 7.60
N LEU A 823 -13.27 -6.75 6.63
CA LEU A 823 -11.95 -7.34 6.45
C LEU A 823 -10.93 -6.22 6.38
N GLY A 824 -9.93 -6.26 7.25
CA GLY A 824 -8.86 -5.28 7.31
C GLY A 824 -7.49 -5.94 7.31
N ALA A 825 -6.52 -5.32 6.67
CA ALA A 825 -5.11 -5.69 6.77
C ALA A 825 -4.22 -4.47 6.59
N GLU A 826 -3.14 -4.40 7.36
CA GLU A 826 -2.09 -3.40 7.24
C GLU A 826 -0.81 -4.12 6.83
N SER A 827 -0.21 -3.74 5.72
CA SER A 827 0.99 -4.36 5.19
C SER A 827 2.06 -3.30 4.98
N ARG A 828 3.31 -3.67 5.25
CA ARG A 828 4.49 -2.87 4.98
C ARG A 828 5.48 -3.69 4.17
N VAL A 829 5.94 -3.11 3.06
CA VAL A 829 6.97 -3.68 2.19
C VAL A 829 8.10 -2.68 2.05
N ASP A 830 9.30 -3.11 2.39
CA ASP A 830 10.49 -2.29 2.34
C ASP A 830 11.40 -2.78 1.20
N PHE A 831 11.79 -1.87 0.33
CA PHE A 831 12.82 -2.09 -0.68
C PHE A 831 14.08 -1.39 -0.24
N VAL A 832 15.07 -2.18 0.15
CA VAL A 832 16.39 -1.69 0.54
C VAL A 832 17.33 -1.92 -0.62
N ASN A 833 18.01 -0.87 -1.05
CA ASN A 833 19.00 -0.91 -2.09
C ASN A 833 20.33 -0.37 -1.55
N ASP A 834 21.32 -1.26 -1.51
CA ASP A 834 22.68 -0.96 -1.11
C ASP A 834 23.58 -1.00 -2.34
N VAL A 835 24.31 0.08 -2.60
CA VAL A 835 25.23 0.21 -3.72
C VAL A 835 26.62 0.49 -3.19
N SER A 836 27.61 -0.27 -3.65
CA SER A 836 29.03 0.04 -3.45
C SER A 836 29.67 0.27 -4.81
N PHE A 837 30.40 1.37 -4.97
CA PHE A 837 31.13 1.73 -6.17
C PHE A 837 32.64 1.87 -5.92
N ALA A 838 33.14 1.26 -4.84
CA ALA A 838 34.56 1.30 -4.48
C ALA A 838 35.46 0.46 -5.40
N ASN A 839 35.05 -0.78 -5.72
CA ASN A 839 35.81 -1.77 -6.50
C ASN A 839 34.92 -2.38 -7.60
N GLY A 840 34.41 -1.54 -8.50
CA GLY A 840 33.30 -1.89 -9.38
C GLY A 840 31.94 -1.63 -8.73
N ILE A 841 30.87 -1.72 -9.51
CA ILE A 841 29.50 -1.47 -9.02
C ILE A 841 28.94 -2.80 -8.50
N LEU A 842 28.84 -2.91 -7.18
CA LEU A 842 28.07 -3.96 -6.51
C LEU A 842 26.71 -3.39 -6.12
N LEU A 843 25.65 -4.12 -6.44
CA LEU A 843 24.27 -3.73 -6.21
C LEU A 843 23.55 -4.84 -5.43
N CYS A 844 23.14 -4.58 -4.19
CA CYS A 844 22.33 -5.50 -3.42
C CYS A 844 20.93 -4.92 -3.17
N LEU A 845 19.94 -5.51 -3.82
CA LEU A 845 18.52 -5.22 -3.63
C LEU A 845 17.91 -6.25 -2.69
N ARG A 846 17.19 -5.78 -1.67
CA ARG A 846 16.45 -6.60 -0.70
C ARG A 846 15.02 -6.13 -0.62
N MET A 847 14.08 -7.04 -0.81
CA MET A 847 12.65 -6.79 -0.64
C MET A 847 12.16 -7.55 0.59
N GLY A 848 11.80 -6.81 1.63
CA GLY A 848 11.26 -7.33 2.88
C GLY A 848 9.77 -7.04 3.00
N GLN A 849 9.00 -8.01 3.49
CA GLN A 849 7.61 -7.82 3.91
C GLN A 849 7.56 -8.00 5.43
N ALA A 850 7.01 -7.01 6.12
CA ALA A 850 6.76 -7.11 7.56
C ALA A 850 5.68 -8.16 7.86
N GLU A 851 5.68 -8.64 9.11
CA GLU A 851 4.57 -9.46 9.62
C GLU A 851 3.31 -8.62 9.82
N PHE A 852 2.15 -9.20 9.56
CA PHE A 852 0.87 -8.52 9.76
C PHE A 852 -0.28 -9.48 10.05
N ASN A 853 -1.39 -8.93 10.53
CA ASN A 853 -2.62 -9.67 10.78
C ASN A 853 -3.70 -9.27 9.76
N ILE A 854 -4.48 -10.26 9.34
CA ILE A 854 -5.72 -10.05 8.60
C ILE A 854 -6.87 -10.18 9.59
N ASP A 855 -7.58 -9.08 9.82
CA ASP A 855 -8.70 -9.00 10.75
C ASP A 855 -10.02 -9.23 10.02
N TYR A 856 -10.78 -10.23 10.48
CA TYR A 856 -12.10 -10.56 9.97
C TYR A 856 -13.14 -10.36 11.07
N THR A 857 -14.11 -9.48 10.85
CA THR A 857 -15.21 -9.23 11.77
C THR A 857 -16.54 -9.44 11.07
N VAL A 858 -17.40 -10.27 11.63
CA VAL A 858 -18.81 -10.40 11.20
C VAL A 858 -19.72 -9.94 12.31
N GLN A 859 -20.65 -9.05 11.97
CA GLN A 859 -21.70 -8.57 12.82
C GLN A 859 -23.05 -8.95 12.24
N LYS A 860 -23.94 -9.48 13.08
CA LYS A 860 -25.32 -9.76 12.70
C LYS A 860 -26.22 -8.93 13.59
N ARG A 861 -27.12 -8.16 12.97
CA ARG A 861 -28.03 -7.22 13.64
C ARG A 861 -29.47 -7.54 13.26
N GLU A 862 -30.36 -7.44 14.23
CA GLU A 862 -31.80 -7.52 14.02
C GLU A 862 -32.50 -6.56 14.97
N SER A 863 -33.46 -5.79 14.46
CA SER A 863 -34.27 -4.89 15.26
C SER A 863 -35.69 -4.78 14.73
N ILE A 864 -36.64 -4.58 15.64
CA ILE A 864 -38.04 -4.35 15.29
C ILE A 864 -38.37 -2.90 15.68
N PRO A 865 -38.64 -2.01 14.71
CA PRO A 865 -39.01 -0.62 14.97
C PRO A 865 -40.17 -0.51 15.97
N GLY A 866 -40.08 0.42 16.91
CA GLY A 866 -41.11 0.63 17.94
C GLY A 866 -41.05 -0.31 19.15
N THR A 867 -40.16 -1.32 19.16
CA THR A 867 -40.03 -2.28 20.28
C THR A 867 -38.63 -2.23 20.92
N LYS A 868 -38.46 -2.91 22.07
CA LYS A 868 -37.16 -3.10 22.71
C LYS A 868 -36.37 -4.30 22.16
N HIS A 869 -36.90 -5.00 21.14
CA HIS A 869 -36.22 -6.16 20.57
C HIS A 869 -35.01 -5.73 19.75
N TRP A 870 -33.84 -6.19 20.18
CA TRP A 870 -32.56 -5.90 19.53
C TRP A 870 -31.61 -7.08 19.71
N ILE A 871 -31.10 -7.62 18.60
CA ILE A 871 -30.07 -8.66 18.60
C ILE A 871 -28.81 -8.09 17.96
N HIS A 872 -27.68 -8.24 18.65
CA HIS A 872 -26.36 -7.97 18.10
C HIS A 872 -25.43 -9.14 18.42
N LYS A 873 -24.89 -9.79 17.37
CA LYS A 873 -23.87 -10.83 17.51
C LYS A 873 -22.63 -10.40 16.74
N LYS A 874 -21.48 -10.46 17.40
CA LYS A 874 -20.18 -10.14 16.80
C LYS A 874 -19.27 -11.35 16.88
N LYS A 875 -18.64 -11.70 15.76
CA LYS A 875 -17.62 -12.74 15.65
C LYS A 875 -16.37 -12.09 15.07
N LYS A 876 -15.23 -12.29 15.73
CA LYS A 876 -13.93 -11.84 15.26
C LYS A 876 -13.04 -13.05 15.01
N ARG A 877 -12.22 -12.97 13.97
CA ARG A 877 -11.16 -13.92 13.63
C ARG A 877 -9.97 -13.10 13.15
N GLN A 878 -8.77 -13.54 13.49
CA GLN A 878 -7.52 -12.95 13.00
C GLN A 878 -6.69 -14.07 12.40
N ASP A 879 -6.12 -13.83 11.22
CA ASP A 879 -5.17 -14.73 10.58
C ASP A 879 -3.80 -14.04 10.53
N PHE A 880 -2.77 -14.66 11.13
CA PHE A 880 -1.41 -14.12 11.19
C PHE A 880 -0.63 -14.45 9.91
N VAL A 881 0.05 -13.45 9.34
CA VAL A 881 0.93 -13.58 8.18
C VAL A 881 2.37 -13.25 8.63
N PRO A 882 3.30 -14.22 8.58
CA PRO A 882 4.67 -13.99 9.01
C PRO A 882 5.42 -13.08 8.04
N GLY A 883 6.38 -12.32 8.57
CA GLY A 883 7.32 -11.53 7.78
C GLY A 883 8.27 -12.42 6.97
N ARG A 884 8.73 -11.91 5.82
CA ARG A 884 9.59 -12.65 4.90
C ARG A 884 10.40 -11.73 4.00
N THR A 885 11.52 -12.24 3.50
CA THR A 885 12.32 -11.59 2.45
C THR A 885 12.17 -12.37 1.15
N PHE A 886 11.95 -11.67 0.04
CA PHE A 886 11.78 -12.32 -1.26
C PHE A 886 13.12 -12.49 -1.99
N LYS A 887 13.35 -13.70 -2.50
CA LYS A 887 14.47 -13.96 -3.42
C LYS A 887 14.19 -13.30 -4.77
N LEU A 888 15.02 -12.33 -5.14
CA LEU A 888 14.99 -11.65 -6.44
C LEU A 888 15.61 -12.57 -7.51
N ASN A 889 16.70 -12.18 -8.17
CA ASN A 889 17.47 -13.05 -9.07
C ASN A 889 18.78 -13.55 -8.44
N ASP A 890 19.39 -14.55 -9.08
CA ASP A 890 20.62 -15.17 -8.58
C ASP A 890 21.82 -14.22 -8.64
N GLN A 891 21.87 -13.34 -9.65
CA GLN A 891 22.91 -12.31 -9.77
C GLN A 891 22.88 -11.32 -8.60
N ASN A 892 21.71 -10.79 -8.25
CA ASN A 892 21.52 -9.95 -7.07
C ASN A 892 21.89 -10.69 -5.80
N SER A 893 21.52 -11.97 -5.68
CA SER A 893 21.91 -12.78 -4.52
C SER A 893 23.43 -12.93 -4.42
N GLY A 894 24.12 -13.07 -5.55
CA GLY A 894 25.59 -13.06 -5.63
C GLY A 894 26.19 -11.75 -5.15
N PHE A 895 25.71 -10.61 -5.65
CA PHE A 895 26.14 -9.28 -5.21
C PHE A 895 25.86 -9.04 -3.73
N CYS A 896 24.70 -9.46 -3.23
CA CYS A 896 24.38 -9.38 -1.80
C CYS A 896 25.31 -10.24 -0.95
N ASN A 897 25.69 -11.44 -1.41
CA ASN A 897 26.64 -12.29 -0.69
C ASN A 897 28.07 -11.72 -0.71
N GLU A 898 28.46 -11.01 -1.77
CA GLU A 898 29.75 -10.33 -1.87
C GLU A 898 29.79 -9.05 -1.03
N MET A 899 28.69 -8.30 -1.00
CA MET A 899 28.53 -7.08 -0.22
C MET A 899 28.34 -7.36 1.27
N PHE A 900 27.63 -8.44 1.59
CA PHE A 900 27.36 -8.93 2.94
C PHE A 900 27.87 -10.38 3.09
N PRO A 901 29.20 -10.62 3.01
CA PRO A 901 29.75 -11.96 3.21
C PRO A 901 29.39 -12.46 4.61
N ALA A 902 29.23 -13.77 4.77
CA ALA A 902 28.79 -14.38 6.04
C ALA A 902 29.66 -14.03 7.28
N ALA A 903 30.85 -13.43 7.07
CA ALA A 903 31.71 -12.88 8.11
C ALA A 903 31.28 -11.50 8.64
N LEU A 904 30.35 -10.81 7.98
CA LEU A 904 29.90 -9.44 8.24
C LEU A 904 28.60 -9.36 9.06
N LEU A 905 28.35 -10.33 9.95
CA LEU A 905 27.40 -10.13 11.04
C LEU A 905 27.94 -9.15 12.11
N MET A 906 29.17 -8.66 11.94
CA MET A 906 29.85 -7.71 12.83
C MET A 906 30.60 -6.66 11.99
N ASN A 907 30.35 -5.38 12.24
CA ASN A 907 31.08 -4.28 11.59
C ASN A 907 32.51 -4.20 12.13
N ASP A 908 33.45 -4.81 11.41
CA ASP A 908 34.88 -4.84 11.77
C ASP A 908 35.78 -4.70 10.53
N ILE A 909 37.04 -4.32 10.75
CA ILE A 909 38.05 -4.21 9.69
C ILE A 909 38.87 -5.50 9.56
N VAL A 910 39.48 -5.70 8.39
CA VAL A 910 40.46 -6.78 8.19
C VAL A 910 41.86 -6.19 8.26
N LEU A 911 42.67 -6.65 9.22
CA LEU A 911 44.07 -6.25 9.31
C LEU A 911 44.92 -6.86 8.17
N PRO A 912 46.01 -6.19 7.76
CA PRO A 912 47.04 -6.79 6.92
C PRO A 912 47.60 -8.07 7.53
N LYS A 913 48.26 -8.91 6.72
CA LYS A 913 48.93 -10.10 7.23
C LYS A 913 50.00 -9.68 8.24
N GLU A 914 50.21 -10.51 9.26
CA GLU A 914 51.09 -10.18 10.39
C GLU A 914 52.54 -9.84 9.98
N ALA A 915 53.03 -10.40 8.87
CA ALA A 915 54.34 -10.08 8.32
C ALA A 915 54.46 -8.65 7.74
N ASP A 916 53.33 -8.01 7.43
CA ASP A 916 53.23 -6.72 6.77
C ASP A 916 52.93 -5.57 7.76
N ILE A 917 52.69 -5.86 9.05
CA ILE A 917 52.45 -4.85 10.08
C ILE A 917 53.78 -4.21 10.48
N PRO A 918 53.94 -2.88 10.34
CA PRO A 918 55.21 -2.22 10.63
C PRO A 918 55.52 -2.19 12.13
N ASN A 919 56.81 -2.21 12.47
CA ASN A 919 57.27 -1.84 13.82
C ASN A 919 57.05 -0.34 14.06
N LEU A 920 57.10 0.10 15.32
CA LEU A 920 56.86 1.50 15.70
C LEU A 920 57.87 2.46 15.05
N LEU A 921 57.36 3.46 14.31
CA LEU A 921 58.17 4.37 13.47
C LEU A 921 58.40 5.75 14.11
N LEU A 922 58.97 5.77 15.33
CA LEU A 922 59.15 7.01 16.11
C LEU A 922 59.78 8.20 15.34
N PRO A 923 60.87 8.04 14.57
CA PRO A 923 61.46 9.15 13.83
C PRO A 923 60.48 9.76 12.81
N LYS A 924 59.68 8.92 12.13
CA LYS A 924 58.69 9.40 11.16
C LYS A 924 57.55 10.14 11.84
N HIS A 925 57.05 9.62 12.97
CA HIS A 925 56.02 10.33 13.72
C HIS A 925 56.51 11.69 14.25
N SER A 926 57.78 11.81 14.67
CA SER A 926 58.31 13.12 15.06
C SER A 926 58.46 14.08 13.90
N ASP A 927 58.93 13.60 12.74
CA ASP A 927 59.10 14.44 11.55
C ASP A 927 57.74 14.94 11.04
N PHE A 928 56.73 14.05 11.04
CA PHE A 928 55.34 14.37 10.72
C PHE A 928 54.79 15.49 11.62
N LEU A 929 54.93 15.35 12.94
CA LEU A 929 54.43 16.34 13.90
C LEU A 929 55.20 17.67 13.88
N ALA A 930 56.51 17.63 13.62
CA ALA A 930 57.34 18.83 13.50
C ALA A 930 57.04 19.60 12.21
N ALA A 931 56.70 18.91 11.11
CA ALA A 931 56.28 19.54 9.87
C ALA A 931 54.85 20.11 9.98
N TYR A 932 53.99 19.51 10.80
CA TYR A 932 52.60 19.91 10.98
C TYR A 932 52.49 21.37 11.45
N GLY A 933 51.87 22.22 10.63
CA GLY A 933 51.63 23.63 10.94
C GLY A 933 52.73 24.62 10.54
N THR A 934 53.82 24.16 9.91
CA THR A 934 54.88 25.04 9.38
C THR A 934 54.52 25.69 8.03
N ASN A 935 53.66 25.05 7.24
CA ASN A 935 53.21 25.55 5.94
C ASN A 935 51.91 26.35 6.09
N LYS A 936 52.02 27.67 6.19
CA LYS A 936 50.87 28.58 6.37
C LYS A 936 50.00 28.75 5.12
N ASP A 937 50.51 28.34 3.96
CA ASP A 937 49.80 28.43 2.67
C ASP A 937 48.97 27.16 2.37
N ASP A 938 48.97 26.18 3.28
CA ASP A 938 48.26 24.92 3.10
C ASP A 938 46.75 25.07 3.41
N TYR A 939 45.91 24.41 2.61
CA TYR A 939 44.46 24.42 2.77
C TYR A 939 44.03 23.79 4.11
N GLU A 940 44.69 22.69 4.51
CA GLU A 940 44.44 22.04 5.80
C GLU A 940 44.82 22.93 6.98
N PHE A 941 45.83 23.79 6.83
CA PHE A 941 46.15 24.81 7.82
C PHE A 941 44.95 25.74 8.00
N CYS A 942 44.38 26.32 6.94
CA CYS A 942 43.22 27.21 7.08
C CYS A 942 41.97 26.48 7.65
N MET A 943 41.64 25.29 7.13
CA MET A 943 40.40 24.58 7.51
C MET A 943 40.42 24.01 8.94
N THR A 944 41.59 23.87 9.56
CA THR A 944 41.73 23.37 10.95
C THR A 944 41.90 24.49 11.98
N GLU A 945 41.78 25.76 11.58
CA GLU A 945 42.01 26.91 12.46
C GLU A 945 41.11 26.90 13.70
N TYR A 946 39.85 26.49 13.55
CA TYR A 946 38.88 26.42 14.65
C TYR A 946 39.23 25.41 15.75
N LEU A 947 40.23 24.55 15.55
CA LEU A 947 40.72 23.59 16.55
C LEU A 947 42.24 23.66 16.77
N ARG A 948 42.90 24.73 16.31
CA ARG A 948 44.37 24.87 16.30
C ARG A 948 44.99 24.63 17.67
N MET A 949 44.45 25.23 18.73
CA MET A 949 44.95 25.05 20.10
C MET A 949 45.00 23.57 20.53
N ASN A 950 43.97 22.80 20.17
CA ASN A 950 43.94 21.35 20.45
C ASN A 950 44.97 20.61 19.59
N GLY A 951 45.10 20.98 18.31
CA GLY A 951 46.14 20.46 17.41
C GLY A 951 47.55 20.62 17.99
N ILE A 952 47.87 21.81 18.51
CA ILE A 952 49.15 22.08 19.17
C ILE A 952 49.32 21.20 20.41
N TYR A 953 48.29 21.09 21.26
CA TYR A 953 48.34 20.22 22.43
C TYR A 953 48.63 18.76 22.05
N TRP A 954 47.97 18.23 21.00
CA TRP A 954 48.17 16.86 20.55
C TRP A 954 49.61 16.64 20.08
N SER A 955 50.11 17.52 19.21
CA SER A 955 51.48 17.44 18.69
C SER A 955 52.52 17.53 19.80
N LEU A 956 52.40 18.51 20.70
CA LEU A 956 53.38 18.69 21.79
C LEU A 956 53.40 17.52 22.77
N THR A 957 52.22 17.01 23.13
CA THR A 957 52.11 15.87 24.03
C THR A 957 52.73 14.61 23.41
N ALA A 958 52.47 14.36 22.12
CA ALA A 958 53.07 13.25 21.39
C ALA A 958 54.59 13.40 21.28
N MET A 959 55.10 14.61 21.00
CA MET A 959 56.53 14.90 20.98
C MET A 959 57.18 14.69 22.34
N ASP A 960 56.52 15.07 23.44
CA ASP A 960 57.06 14.83 24.78
C ASP A 960 57.06 13.34 25.17
N LEU A 961 56.03 12.58 24.78
CA LEU A 961 55.98 11.12 24.95
C LEU A 961 57.16 10.41 24.27
N MET A 962 57.57 10.90 23.10
CA MET A 962 58.73 10.41 22.36
C MET A 962 60.07 10.99 22.86
N GLY A 963 60.05 11.90 23.84
CA GLY A 963 61.25 12.57 24.36
C GLY A 963 61.84 13.64 23.44
N LYS A 964 61.06 14.14 22.49
CA LYS A 964 61.45 15.08 21.42
C LYS A 964 60.80 16.46 21.53
N LEU A 965 60.20 16.80 22.68
CA LEU A 965 59.54 18.10 22.89
C LEU A 965 60.43 19.32 22.53
N GLY A 966 61.75 19.20 22.70
CA GLY A 966 62.71 20.27 22.36
C GLY A 966 62.86 20.57 20.86
N GLU A 967 62.27 19.77 19.97
CA GLU A 967 62.25 20.01 18.52
C GLU A 967 61.15 21.02 18.12
N MET A 968 60.23 21.36 19.02
CA MET A 968 59.09 22.26 18.78
C MET A 968 59.38 23.71 19.20
N ASP A 969 58.76 24.69 18.52
CA ASP A 969 58.94 26.12 18.83
C ASP A 969 58.22 26.53 20.12
N ARG A 970 58.91 26.35 21.25
CA ARG A 970 58.39 26.70 22.58
C ARG A 970 57.94 28.15 22.69
N ASP A 971 58.79 29.10 22.29
CA ASP A 971 58.53 30.51 22.56
C ASP A 971 57.45 31.08 21.63
N GLY A 972 57.40 30.63 20.37
CA GLY A 972 56.32 30.98 19.44
C GLY A 972 54.96 30.45 19.89
N ILE A 973 54.90 29.21 20.40
CA ILE A 973 53.66 28.62 20.90
C ILE A 973 53.17 29.33 22.18
N ILE A 974 54.07 29.66 23.11
CA ILE A 974 53.70 30.42 24.31
C ILE A 974 53.16 31.81 23.91
N LEU A 975 53.78 32.47 22.94
CA LEU A 975 53.29 33.76 22.43
C LEU A 975 51.90 33.62 21.80
N PHE A 976 51.66 32.58 21.01
CA PHE A 976 50.35 32.29 20.41
C PHE A 976 49.27 32.10 21.47
N ILE A 977 49.54 31.30 22.52
CA ILE A 977 48.59 31.08 23.62
C ILE A 977 48.23 32.40 24.31
N LYS A 978 49.21 33.29 24.53
CA LYS A 978 48.96 34.62 25.11
C LYS A 978 48.02 35.45 24.24
N GLN A 979 48.18 35.39 22.92
CA GLN A 979 47.33 36.12 21.97
C GLN A 979 45.90 35.56 21.91
N CYS A 980 45.72 34.28 22.20
CA CYS A 980 44.42 33.62 22.23
C CYS A 980 43.64 33.81 23.55
N GLN A 981 44.24 34.39 24.59
CA GLN A 981 43.53 34.65 25.84
C GLN A 981 42.65 35.90 25.71
N ASN A 982 41.33 35.71 25.80
CA ASN A 982 40.35 36.78 25.68
C ASN A 982 40.17 37.55 27.00
N GLU A 983 39.55 38.73 26.93
CA GLU A 983 39.36 39.62 28.08
C GLU A 983 38.62 38.95 29.25
N ASN A 984 37.68 38.06 28.94
CA ASN A 984 36.88 37.30 29.92
C ASN A 984 37.66 36.18 30.61
N GLY A 985 38.91 35.92 30.20
CA GLY A 985 39.82 34.94 30.77
C GLY A 985 39.90 33.61 30.03
N GLY A 986 38.88 33.25 29.25
CA GLY A 986 38.90 32.04 28.44
C GLY A 986 39.84 32.14 27.25
N VAL A 987 40.29 31.00 26.73
CA VAL A 987 41.22 30.93 25.60
C VAL A 987 40.47 30.43 24.36
N GLY A 988 40.68 31.10 23.23
CA GLY A 988 40.15 30.71 21.92
C GLY A 988 41.01 29.65 21.21
N ALA A 989 40.48 29.05 20.14
CA ALA A 989 41.20 28.05 19.36
C ALA A 989 42.37 28.64 18.56
N SER A 990 42.17 29.85 18.04
CA SER A 990 43.12 30.68 17.28
C SER A 990 43.01 32.13 17.75
N VAL A 991 43.83 33.01 17.20
CA VAL A 991 43.74 34.46 17.46
C VAL A 991 42.38 34.96 16.93
N ASP A 992 41.73 35.85 17.66
CA ASP A 992 40.41 36.42 17.34
C ASP A 992 39.22 35.43 17.35
N HIS A 993 39.45 34.16 17.73
CA HIS A 993 38.37 33.18 17.91
C HIS A 993 37.73 33.28 19.31
N ASP A 994 36.45 32.90 19.39
CA ASP A 994 35.71 32.87 20.65
C ASP A 994 36.34 31.90 21.67
N PRO A 995 36.31 32.25 22.97
CA PRO A 995 36.89 31.43 24.02
C PRO A 995 35.96 30.26 24.37
N HIS A 996 36.54 29.08 24.61
CA HIS A 996 35.78 27.88 24.96
C HIS A 996 36.57 27.02 25.96
N LEU A 997 35.89 26.26 26.82
CA LEU A 997 36.51 25.33 27.78
C LEU A 997 37.46 24.28 27.15
N LEU A 998 37.20 23.82 25.92
CA LEU A 998 38.05 22.85 25.22
C LEU A 998 39.45 23.43 24.99
N TYR A 999 39.52 24.60 24.38
CA TYR A 999 40.78 25.27 24.06
C TYR A 999 41.45 25.84 25.31
N THR A 1000 40.66 26.26 26.31
CA THR A 1000 41.17 26.70 27.60
C THR A 1000 41.90 25.57 28.33
N LEU A 1001 41.33 24.35 28.35
CA LEU A 1001 42.03 23.18 28.88
C LEU A 1001 43.32 22.91 28.10
N SER A 1002 43.24 22.83 26.76
CA SER A 1002 44.41 22.54 25.91
C SER A 1002 45.54 23.55 26.11
N ALA A 1003 45.22 24.85 26.21
CA ALA A 1003 46.19 25.89 26.51
C ALA A 1003 46.87 25.67 27.87
N VAL A 1004 46.10 25.39 28.92
CA VAL A 1004 46.64 25.11 30.27
C VAL A 1004 47.49 23.84 30.25
N GLN A 1005 47.09 22.79 29.53
CA GLN A 1005 47.89 21.57 29.37
C GLN A 1005 49.22 21.85 28.67
N ILE A 1006 49.24 22.62 27.58
CA ILE A 1006 50.46 23.03 26.87
C ILE A 1006 51.41 23.80 27.80
N LEU A 1007 50.88 24.77 28.54
CA LEU A 1007 51.68 25.56 29.48
C LEU A 1007 52.19 24.70 30.64
N CYS A 1008 51.44 23.69 31.07
CA CYS A 1008 51.90 22.70 32.04
C CYS A 1008 53.02 21.81 31.49
N LEU A 1009 53.01 21.44 30.21
CA LEU A 1009 54.13 20.72 29.57
C LEU A 1009 55.40 21.58 29.63
N TYR A 1010 55.29 22.86 29.22
CA TYR A 1010 56.42 23.80 29.16
C TYR A 1010 56.82 24.48 30.47
N ASP A 1011 56.10 24.20 31.56
CA ASP A 1011 56.32 24.83 32.87
C ASP A 1011 56.22 26.37 32.80
N ALA A 1012 55.19 26.87 32.13
CA ALA A 1012 55.04 28.28 31.76
C ALA A 1012 53.63 28.83 32.06
N LEU A 1013 52.97 28.36 33.12
CA LEU A 1013 51.62 28.81 33.50
C LEU A 1013 51.56 30.31 33.83
N ASP A 1014 52.67 30.90 34.28
CA ASP A 1014 52.86 32.32 34.54
C ASP A 1014 52.76 33.20 33.28
N SER A 1015 52.70 32.58 32.10
CA SER A 1015 52.59 33.27 30.82
C SER A 1015 51.17 33.84 30.56
N ILE A 1016 50.12 33.31 31.18
CA ILE A 1016 48.73 33.76 31.04
C ILE A 1016 48.14 34.19 32.38
N ASP A 1017 47.04 34.96 32.36
CA ASP A 1017 46.32 35.33 33.57
C ASP A 1017 45.49 34.14 34.08
N CYS A 1018 46.09 33.34 34.95
CA CYS A 1018 45.47 32.14 35.52
C CYS A 1018 44.25 32.45 36.39
N GLU A 1019 44.21 33.59 37.09
CA GLU A 1019 43.06 33.95 37.94
C GLU A 1019 41.84 34.30 37.07
N LYS A 1020 42.05 34.93 35.91
CA LYS A 1020 40.98 35.12 34.93
C LYS A 1020 40.50 33.80 34.32
N VAL A 1021 41.39 32.84 34.06
CA VAL A 1021 40.99 31.49 33.61
C VAL A 1021 40.09 30.84 34.65
N VAL A 1022 40.46 30.88 35.94
CA VAL A 1022 39.63 30.36 37.04
C VAL A 1022 38.27 31.06 37.09
N SER A 1023 38.23 32.38 36.93
CA SER A 1023 36.98 33.15 36.87
C SER A 1023 36.09 32.75 35.70
N TYR A 1024 36.67 32.52 34.52
CA TYR A 1024 35.96 32.06 33.33
C TYR A 1024 35.33 30.68 33.55
N VAL A 1025 36.13 29.70 34.00
CA VAL A 1025 35.65 28.33 34.26
C VAL A 1025 34.53 28.33 35.30
N THR A 1026 34.67 29.11 36.38
CA THR A 1026 33.68 29.17 37.47
C THR A 1026 32.33 29.72 36.99
N LYS A 1027 32.33 30.71 36.08
CA LYS A 1027 31.11 31.31 35.52
C LYS A 1027 30.31 30.37 34.61
N LEU A 1028 30.94 29.30 34.12
CA LEU A 1028 30.31 28.35 33.21
C LEU A 1028 29.63 27.18 33.94
N GLN A 1029 29.72 27.13 35.28
CA GLN A 1029 28.98 26.15 36.07
C GLN A 1029 27.51 26.59 36.23
N ASN A 1030 26.59 25.73 35.84
CA ASN A 1030 25.15 25.92 36.02
C ASN A 1030 24.69 25.53 37.44
N GLU A 1031 23.47 25.92 37.81
CA GLU A 1031 22.88 25.62 39.12
C GLU A 1031 22.77 24.11 39.41
N ASP A 1032 22.49 23.30 38.39
CA ASP A 1032 22.42 21.84 38.48
C ASP A 1032 23.79 21.15 38.59
N GLY A 1033 24.88 21.91 38.51
CA GLY A 1033 26.26 21.42 38.57
C GLY A 1033 26.87 21.10 37.20
N SER A 1034 26.09 21.13 36.12
CA SER A 1034 26.59 20.97 34.77
C SER A 1034 27.48 22.14 34.35
N PHE A 1035 28.27 21.96 33.29
CA PHE A 1035 29.11 23.02 32.73
C PHE A 1035 28.71 23.31 31.29
N CYS A 1036 28.63 24.60 30.96
CA CYS A 1036 28.51 25.08 29.60
C CYS A 1036 29.89 25.16 28.94
N GLY A 1037 29.98 24.86 27.64
CA GLY A 1037 31.24 24.95 26.89
C GLY A 1037 31.79 26.38 26.80
N ASP A 1038 30.88 27.33 26.65
CA ASP A 1038 31.08 28.77 26.61
C ASP A 1038 29.78 29.51 26.99
N GLN A 1039 29.69 30.81 26.66
CA GLN A 1039 28.53 31.65 26.95
C GLN A 1039 27.24 31.27 26.20
N TRP A 1040 27.29 30.41 25.18
CA TRP A 1040 26.16 30.04 24.34
C TRP A 1040 25.33 28.87 24.89
N GLY A 1041 25.78 28.25 25.99
CA GLY A 1041 24.92 27.39 26.81
C GLY A 1041 24.82 25.92 26.38
N GLU A 1042 25.73 25.41 25.53
CA GLU A 1042 25.81 23.97 25.28
C GLU A 1042 26.28 23.24 26.55
N VAL A 1043 25.46 22.30 27.04
CA VAL A 1043 25.78 21.46 28.20
C VAL A 1043 26.25 20.08 27.75
N ASP A 1044 27.45 19.68 28.18
CA ASP A 1044 28.02 18.36 27.94
C ASP A 1044 28.96 17.95 29.10
N THR A 1045 28.91 16.69 29.53
CA THR A 1045 29.87 16.08 30.47
C THR A 1045 31.34 16.25 30.10
N ARG A 1046 31.67 16.39 28.81
CA ARG A 1046 33.02 16.73 28.34
C ARG A 1046 33.50 18.07 28.93
N PHE A 1047 32.59 19.03 29.06
CA PHE A 1047 32.89 20.34 29.65
C PHE A 1047 33.06 20.26 31.15
N SER A 1048 32.33 19.36 31.83
CA SER A 1048 32.58 19.05 33.25
C SER A 1048 34.00 18.50 33.47
N MET A 1049 34.46 17.60 32.59
CA MET A 1049 35.86 17.14 32.61
C MET A 1049 36.84 18.26 32.29
N CYS A 1050 36.58 19.09 31.27
CA CYS A 1050 37.46 20.21 30.92
C CYS A 1050 37.62 21.21 32.06
N ALA A 1051 36.53 21.59 32.71
CA ALA A 1051 36.54 22.50 33.84
C ALA A 1051 37.35 21.94 35.02
N VAL A 1052 37.06 20.69 35.43
CA VAL A 1052 37.72 20.03 36.55
C VAL A 1052 39.20 19.77 36.27
N ALA A 1053 39.55 19.31 35.07
CA ALA A 1053 40.93 19.09 34.67
C ALA A 1053 41.73 20.41 34.62
N CYS A 1054 41.14 21.47 34.06
CA CYS A 1054 41.76 22.79 34.00
C CYS A 1054 42.06 23.32 35.41
N LEU A 1055 41.07 23.29 36.31
CA LEU A 1055 41.23 23.76 37.68
C LEU A 1055 42.19 22.89 38.50
N ALA A 1056 42.20 21.57 38.27
CA ALA A 1056 43.16 20.68 38.92
C ALA A 1056 44.61 20.97 38.49
N LEU A 1057 44.85 21.24 37.20
CA LEU A 1057 46.16 21.64 36.69
C LEU A 1057 46.63 22.99 37.25
N LEU A 1058 45.70 23.90 37.52
CA LEU A 1058 45.97 25.20 38.15
C LEU A 1058 46.04 25.13 39.69
N GLY A 1059 45.69 24.01 40.32
CA GLY A 1059 45.61 23.87 41.77
C GLY A 1059 44.48 24.68 42.42
N LYS A 1060 43.36 24.85 41.71
CA LYS A 1060 42.21 25.72 42.07
C LYS A 1060 40.86 25.00 42.00
N LEU A 1061 40.83 23.71 42.31
CA LEU A 1061 39.61 22.89 42.22
C LEU A 1061 38.50 23.34 43.19
N ASP A 1062 38.88 24.05 44.26
CA ASP A 1062 38.01 24.67 45.25
C ASP A 1062 37.18 25.87 44.74
N ALA A 1063 37.44 26.34 43.51
CA ALA A 1063 36.72 27.46 42.91
C ALA A 1063 35.30 27.11 42.43
N ILE A 1064 34.98 25.83 42.26
CA ILE A 1064 33.68 25.34 41.75
C ILE A 1064 32.95 24.49 42.79
N ASN A 1065 31.63 24.32 42.60
CA ASN A 1065 30.86 23.41 43.42
C ASN A 1065 31.07 21.96 42.94
N ILE A 1066 32.00 21.25 43.58
CA ILE A 1066 32.36 19.86 43.23
C ILE A 1066 31.18 18.92 43.44
N ASP A 1067 30.45 19.04 44.55
CA ASP A 1067 29.35 18.12 44.88
C ASP A 1067 28.24 18.17 43.82
N ASN A 1068 27.84 19.38 43.40
CA ASN A 1068 26.86 19.53 42.33
C ASN A 1068 27.39 18.99 40.99
N ALA A 1069 28.66 19.24 40.66
CA ALA A 1069 29.27 18.71 39.44
C ALA A 1069 29.30 17.17 39.41
N VAL A 1070 29.62 16.54 40.55
CA VAL A 1070 29.59 15.08 40.70
C VAL A 1070 28.16 14.56 40.57
N ASN A 1071 27.18 15.21 41.21
CA ASN A 1071 25.77 14.83 41.10
C ASN A 1071 25.27 14.88 39.65
N PHE A 1072 25.63 15.92 38.90
CA PHE A 1072 25.29 16.01 37.48
C PHE A 1072 25.92 14.86 36.67
N VAL A 1073 27.22 14.61 36.81
CA VAL A 1073 27.91 13.53 36.09
C VAL A 1073 27.30 12.16 36.43
N ILE A 1074 26.98 11.89 37.70
CA ILE A 1074 26.33 10.65 38.13
C ILE A 1074 24.92 10.51 37.55
N SER A 1075 24.19 11.61 37.40
CA SER A 1075 22.87 11.59 36.73
C SER A 1075 22.93 11.24 35.24
N CYS A 1076 24.12 11.29 34.62
CA CYS A 1076 24.37 10.87 33.25
C CYS A 1076 24.77 9.39 33.11
N MET A 1077 24.82 8.62 34.22
CA MET A 1077 25.14 7.19 34.20
C MET A 1077 23.94 6.36 33.69
N ASN A 1078 24.20 5.45 32.76
CA ASN A 1078 23.18 4.64 32.09
C ASN A 1078 23.05 3.22 32.67
N PHE A 1079 22.11 2.46 32.11
CA PHE A 1079 21.80 1.08 32.52
C PHE A 1079 23.00 0.12 32.37
N ASP A 1080 23.87 0.37 31.39
CA ASP A 1080 25.09 -0.39 31.10
C ASP A 1080 26.30 0.04 31.96
N GLY A 1081 26.11 1.01 32.85
CA GLY A 1081 27.17 1.61 33.67
C GLY A 1081 28.03 2.65 32.93
N GLY A 1082 27.78 2.88 31.64
CA GLY A 1082 28.41 3.93 30.84
C GLY A 1082 27.80 5.30 31.10
N PHE A 1083 28.32 6.31 30.39
CA PHE A 1083 27.90 7.69 30.50
C PHE A 1083 27.67 8.31 29.13
N GLY A 1084 26.63 9.14 29.02
CA GLY A 1084 26.36 9.98 27.86
C GLY A 1084 26.67 11.46 28.11
N CYS A 1085 26.43 12.31 27.12
CA CYS A 1085 26.75 13.74 27.17
C CYS A 1085 25.88 14.54 28.14
N ARG A 1086 24.63 14.11 28.38
CA ARG A 1086 23.65 14.67 29.32
C ARG A 1086 22.79 13.54 29.91
N PRO A 1087 21.98 13.78 30.96
CA PRO A 1087 21.05 12.78 31.47
C PRO A 1087 20.19 12.18 30.34
N CYS A 1088 20.03 10.85 30.36
CA CYS A 1088 19.34 10.04 29.33
C CYS A 1088 20.02 9.95 27.95
N SER A 1089 21.23 10.50 27.76
CA SER A 1089 22.00 10.33 26.51
C SER A 1089 22.70 8.96 26.47
N GLU A 1090 22.83 8.37 25.28
CA GLU A 1090 23.48 7.06 25.07
C GLU A 1090 24.93 7.02 25.59
N SER A 1091 25.35 5.85 26.10
CA SER A 1091 26.72 5.58 26.50
C SER A 1091 27.68 5.58 25.31
N HIS A 1092 28.77 6.34 25.42
CA HIS A 1092 29.80 6.42 24.38
C HIS A 1092 31.19 6.54 25.00
N ALA A 1093 32.20 5.88 24.41
CA ALA A 1093 33.54 5.75 25.00
C ALA A 1093 34.20 7.10 25.33
N GLY A 1094 34.01 8.13 24.49
CA GLY A 1094 34.54 9.47 24.74
C GLY A 1094 33.92 10.14 25.97
N GLN A 1095 32.61 10.01 26.14
CA GLN A 1095 31.88 10.54 27.31
C GLN A 1095 32.23 9.75 28.57
N VAL A 1096 32.35 8.42 28.46
CA VAL A 1096 32.83 7.57 29.55
C VAL A 1096 34.21 8.03 30.03
N TYR A 1097 35.17 8.25 29.12
CA TYR A 1097 36.50 8.75 29.45
C TYR A 1097 36.44 10.09 30.22
N CYS A 1098 35.61 11.03 29.77
CA CYS A 1098 35.44 12.31 30.45
C CYS A 1098 34.82 12.17 31.85
N CYS A 1099 33.73 11.42 31.98
CA CYS A 1099 33.02 11.27 33.25
C CYS A 1099 33.88 10.58 34.32
N ILE A 1100 34.53 9.47 33.97
CA ILE A 1100 35.41 8.78 34.91
C ILE A 1100 36.68 9.59 35.20
N GLY A 1101 37.19 10.36 34.24
CA GLY A 1101 38.33 11.25 34.44
C GLY A 1101 37.99 12.34 35.46
N MET A 1102 36.81 12.93 35.35
CA MET A 1102 36.29 13.91 36.30
C MET A 1102 36.10 13.30 37.69
N LEU A 1103 35.50 12.11 37.77
CA LEU A 1103 35.31 11.37 39.03
C LEU A 1103 36.64 10.92 39.64
N SER A 1104 37.66 10.64 38.81
CA SER A 1104 39.01 10.30 39.24
C SER A 1104 39.71 11.52 39.87
N ILE A 1105 39.64 12.68 39.22
CA ILE A 1105 40.21 13.93 39.75
C ILE A 1105 39.54 14.35 41.06
N THR A 1106 38.23 14.17 41.17
CA THR A 1106 37.44 14.57 42.35
C THR A 1106 37.41 13.53 43.47
N GLY A 1107 37.94 12.31 43.26
CA GLY A 1107 37.97 11.25 44.29
C GLY A 1107 36.66 10.46 44.47
N HIS A 1108 35.80 10.43 43.44
CA HIS A 1108 34.45 9.86 43.47
C HIS A 1108 34.28 8.60 42.61
N LEU A 1109 35.35 7.88 42.25
CA LEU A 1109 35.25 6.65 41.44
C LEU A 1109 34.43 5.54 42.14
N HIS A 1110 34.29 5.58 43.46
CA HIS A 1110 33.48 4.63 44.24
C HIS A 1110 31.98 4.66 43.91
N LEU A 1111 31.50 5.71 43.22
CA LEU A 1111 30.11 5.83 42.77
C LEU A 1111 29.85 5.05 41.46
N ILE A 1112 30.89 4.61 40.76
CA ILE A 1112 30.78 3.92 39.46
C ILE A 1112 30.53 2.42 39.66
N LYS A 1113 29.67 1.85 38.82
CA LYS A 1113 29.52 0.39 38.66
C LYS A 1113 30.68 -0.17 37.83
N ALA A 1114 31.87 -0.26 38.43
CA ALA A 1114 33.12 -0.54 37.73
C ALA A 1114 33.12 -1.83 36.90
N ASP A 1115 32.51 -2.93 37.38
CA ASP A 1115 32.46 -4.19 36.62
C ASP A 1115 31.49 -4.15 35.44
N SER A 1116 30.31 -3.53 35.60
CA SER A 1116 29.35 -3.36 34.51
C SER A 1116 29.92 -2.48 33.41
N LEU A 1117 30.53 -1.35 33.79
CA LEU A 1117 31.21 -0.45 32.86
C LEU A 1117 32.43 -1.14 32.22
N GLY A 1118 33.21 -1.87 33.00
CA GLY A 1118 34.35 -2.65 32.52
C GLY A 1118 33.94 -3.65 31.44
N TRP A 1119 32.77 -4.28 31.60
CA TRP A 1119 32.26 -5.25 30.63
C TRP A 1119 31.86 -4.54 29.34
N TRP A 1120 31.09 -3.45 29.45
CA TRP A 1120 30.70 -2.65 28.28
C TRP A 1120 31.92 -2.14 27.49
N LEU A 1121 32.98 -1.74 28.20
CA LEU A 1121 34.24 -1.26 27.63
C LEU A 1121 35.06 -2.39 26.98
N CYS A 1122 35.17 -3.57 27.59
CA CYS A 1122 35.94 -4.67 26.98
C CYS A 1122 35.23 -5.26 25.75
N GLU A 1123 33.89 -5.25 25.73
CA GLU A 1123 33.08 -5.62 24.56
C GLU A 1123 33.19 -4.63 23.38
N ARG A 1124 33.94 -3.53 23.54
CA ARG A 1124 34.32 -2.68 22.42
C ARG A 1124 35.40 -3.33 21.54
N GLN A 1125 36.09 -4.36 22.03
CA GLN A 1125 37.16 -5.02 21.29
C GLN A 1125 36.56 -5.91 20.19
N LEU A 1126 36.91 -5.60 18.95
CA LEU A 1126 36.47 -6.36 17.79
C LEU A 1126 37.52 -7.42 17.40
N PRO A 1127 37.17 -8.41 16.55
CA PRO A 1127 38.10 -9.43 16.07
C PRO A 1127 39.40 -8.90 15.44
N SER A 1128 39.40 -7.71 14.85
CA SER A 1128 40.60 -7.01 14.37
C SER A 1128 41.58 -6.63 15.48
N GLY A 1129 41.14 -6.68 16.74
CA GLY A 1129 41.88 -6.24 17.92
C GLY A 1129 41.61 -4.78 18.29
N GLY A 1130 41.12 -3.96 17.36
CA GLY A 1130 40.78 -2.56 17.59
C GLY A 1130 39.51 -2.40 18.43
N LEU A 1131 39.37 -1.23 19.04
CA LEU A 1131 38.23 -0.90 19.90
C LEU A 1131 37.34 0.14 19.23
N ASN A 1132 36.02 -0.06 19.26
CA ASN A 1132 35.06 0.93 18.78
C ASN A 1132 34.50 1.81 19.92
N GLY A 1133 33.82 2.91 19.57
CA GLY A 1133 33.32 3.89 20.55
C GLY A 1133 32.01 3.49 21.22
N ARG A 1134 31.26 2.57 20.60
CA ARG A 1134 29.94 2.05 21.02
C ARG A 1134 29.56 0.85 20.13
N PRO A 1135 28.53 0.07 20.47
CA PRO A 1135 28.09 -1.08 19.65
C PRO A 1135 27.90 -0.74 18.17
N GLU A 1136 28.21 -1.71 17.31
CA GLU A 1136 28.03 -1.66 15.84
C GLU A 1136 28.87 -0.63 15.07
N LYS A 1137 29.75 0.13 15.74
CA LYS A 1137 30.72 1.01 15.07
C LYS A 1137 32.01 0.28 14.71
N LEU A 1138 32.70 0.78 13.68
CA LEU A 1138 34.04 0.33 13.31
C LEU A 1138 35.05 0.68 14.42
N PRO A 1139 36.15 -0.09 14.53
CA PRO A 1139 37.22 0.22 15.46
C PRO A 1139 37.99 1.46 15.01
N ASP A 1140 38.58 2.16 15.97
CA ASP A 1140 39.31 3.42 15.76
C ASP A 1140 40.42 3.57 16.82
N VAL A 1141 41.56 4.14 16.45
CA VAL A 1141 42.64 4.49 17.38
C VAL A 1141 42.18 5.47 18.47
N CYS A 1142 41.32 6.45 18.18
CA CYS A 1142 40.86 7.41 19.19
C CYS A 1142 39.95 6.75 20.24
N TYR A 1143 39.01 5.90 19.80
CA TYR A 1143 38.17 5.10 20.69
C TYR A 1143 39.02 4.12 21.49
N SER A 1144 40.04 3.53 20.86
CA SER A 1144 40.98 2.64 21.52
C SER A 1144 41.69 3.32 22.69
N TRP A 1145 42.17 4.56 22.51
CA TRP A 1145 42.72 5.34 23.61
C TRP A 1145 41.69 5.56 24.73
N TRP A 1146 40.50 6.08 24.42
CA TRP A 1146 39.49 6.40 25.44
C TRP A 1146 39.07 5.17 26.23
N VAL A 1147 38.87 4.02 25.57
CA VAL A 1147 38.50 2.76 26.22
C VAL A 1147 39.65 2.21 27.07
N VAL A 1148 40.88 2.18 26.55
CA VAL A 1148 42.07 1.71 27.29
C VAL A 1148 42.33 2.58 28.51
N ALA A 1149 42.30 3.89 28.35
CA ALA A 1149 42.47 4.83 29.45
C ALA A 1149 41.37 4.65 30.50
N SER A 1150 40.12 4.44 30.07
CA SER A 1150 39.00 4.21 30.96
C SER A 1150 39.15 2.93 31.78
N LEU A 1151 39.47 1.82 31.12
CA LEU A 1151 39.74 0.54 31.77
C LEU A 1151 40.95 0.64 32.70
N ARG A 1152 41.96 1.46 32.38
CA ARG A 1152 43.09 1.69 33.27
C ARG A 1152 42.67 2.44 34.54
N ILE A 1153 41.80 3.45 34.45
CA ILE A 1153 41.30 4.23 35.59
C ILE A 1153 40.47 3.36 36.55
N ILE A 1154 39.60 2.52 36.02
CA ILE A 1154 38.73 1.64 36.83
C ILE A 1154 39.37 0.28 37.18
N GLY A 1155 40.65 0.07 36.85
CA GLY A 1155 41.37 -1.15 37.19
C GLY A 1155 40.86 -2.39 36.47
N ARG A 1156 40.48 -2.29 35.20
CA ARG A 1156 39.97 -3.40 34.35
C ARG A 1156 40.72 -3.58 33.04
N LEU A 1157 41.90 -2.97 32.90
CA LEU A 1157 42.71 -3.03 31.67
C LEU A 1157 43.09 -4.46 31.25
N ASP A 1158 43.16 -5.40 32.20
CA ASP A 1158 43.48 -6.80 31.92
C ASP A 1158 42.32 -7.58 31.26
N TRP A 1159 41.14 -6.97 31.07
CA TRP A 1159 40.01 -7.59 30.37
C TRP A 1159 40.14 -7.53 28.84
N LEU A 1160 41.11 -6.78 28.31
CA LEU A 1160 41.40 -6.69 26.88
C LEU A 1160 42.49 -7.66 26.45
N ASP A 1161 42.39 -8.14 25.20
CA ASP A 1161 43.54 -8.71 24.50
C ASP A 1161 44.47 -7.57 24.05
N LYS A 1162 45.44 -7.26 24.91
CA LYS A 1162 46.44 -6.20 24.70
C LYS A 1162 47.31 -6.46 23.47
N ASN A 1163 47.56 -7.72 23.13
CA ASN A 1163 48.43 -8.07 22.00
C ASN A 1163 47.72 -7.79 20.67
N GLN A 1164 46.45 -8.17 20.55
CA GLN A 1164 45.65 -7.86 19.36
C GLN A 1164 45.45 -6.36 19.19
N LEU A 1165 45.14 -5.64 20.28
CA LEU A 1165 45.01 -4.19 20.23
C LEU A 1165 46.30 -3.49 19.81
N ARG A 1166 47.44 -3.95 20.33
CA ARG A 1166 48.76 -3.44 19.92
C ARG A 1166 48.97 -3.62 18.42
N LYS A 1167 48.62 -4.79 17.85
CA LYS A 1167 48.74 -5.04 16.40
C LYS A 1167 47.85 -4.09 15.59
N PHE A 1168 46.61 -3.88 16.02
CA PHE A 1168 45.70 -2.92 15.40
C PHE A 1168 46.31 -1.51 15.37
N ILE A 1169 46.77 -0.98 16.52
CA ILE A 1169 47.35 0.36 16.59
C ILE A 1169 48.59 0.47 15.69
N MET A 1170 49.48 -0.54 15.70
CA MET A 1170 50.66 -0.56 14.84
C MET A 1170 50.31 -0.59 13.34
N ALA A 1171 49.19 -1.20 12.96
CA ALA A 1171 48.73 -1.24 11.57
C ALA A 1171 48.16 0.11 11.09
N CYS A 1172 47.80 1.02 11.99
CA CYS A 1172 47.33 2.37 11.66
C CYS A 1172 48.47 3.38 11.41
N GLN A 1173 49.73 2.93 11.39
CA GLN A 1173 50.86 3.79 11.07
C GLN A 1173 50.97 4.03 9.56
N ASP A 1174 51.21 5.27 9.16
CA ASP A 1174 51.63 5.56 7.79
C ASP A 1174 53.14 5.30 7.65
N VAL A 1175 53.47 4.34 6.79
CA VAL A 1175 54.85 3.90 6.56
C VAL A 1175 55.65 4.85 5.68
N GLU A 1176 55.02 5.77 4.96
CA GLU A 1176 55.66 6.76 4.09
C GLU A 1176 55.90 8.07 4.85
N THR A 1177 54.83 8.69 5.33
CA THR A 1177 54.81 10.05 5.88
C THR A 1177 55.01 10.09 7.40
N GLY A 1178 54.68 9.00 8.10
CA GLY A 1178 54.59 9.00 9.56
C GLY A 1178 53.23 9.45 10.07
N GLY A 1179 53.10 9.56 11.39
CA GLY A 1179 51.79 9.69 12.06
C GLY A 1179 50.96 8.39 12.11
N PHE A 1180 49.83 8.47 12.81
CA PHE A 1180 48.79 7.45 12.86
C PHE A 1180 47.48 8.02 12.34
N SER A 1181 46.70 7.17 11.69
CA SER A 1181 45.31 7.42 11.31
C SER A 1181 44.34 6.72 12.27
N ASP A 1182 43.04 6.96 12.09
CA ASP A 1182 41.97 6.28 12.82
C ASP A 1182 41.95 4.76 12.54
N ARG A 1183 42.20 4.36 11.29
CA ARG A 1183 42.25 2.96 10.82
C ARG A 1183 43.36 2.73 9.79
N PRO A 1184 43.78 1.46 9.57
CA PRO A 1184 44.81 1.14 8.58
C PRO A 1184 44.46 1.67 7.18
N ASN A 1185 45.42 2.34 6.54
CA ASN A 1185 45.33 2.97 5.20
C ASN A 1185 44.51 4.28 5.13
N ASP A 1186 43.95 4.77 6.23
CA ASP A 1186 43.38 6.11 6.28
C ASP A 1186 44.50 7.16 6.47
N MET A 1187 44.18 8.45 6.25
CA MET A 1187 45.15 9.55 6.32
C MET A 1187 45.58 9.85 7.77
N PRO A 1188 46.88 9.99 8.06
CA PRO A 1188 47.35 10.27 9.41
C PRO A 1188 47.09 11.72 9.84
N ASP A 1189 46.86 11.93 11.12
CA ASP A 1189 46.70 13.27 11.71
C ASP A 1189 47.31 13.35 13.14
N PRO A 1190 47.57 14.56 13.68
CA PRO A 1190 48.15 14.69 15.01
C PRO A 1190 47.30 14.14 16.15
N PHE A 1191 45.98 14.10 16.00
CA PHE A 1191 45.05 13.63 17.02
C PHE A 1191 45.16 12.13 17.22
N HIS A 1192 45.03 11.36 16.12
CA HIS A 1192 45.23 9.91 16.13
C HIS A 1192 46.68 9.54 16.41
N THR A 1193 47.65 10.37 15.99
CA THR A 1193 49.07 10.17 16.33
C THR A 1193 49.31 10.22 17.83
N LEU A 1194 48.76 11.22 18.55
CA LEU A 1194 48.86 11.25 20.01
C LEU A 1194 48.22 10.00 20.63
N PHE A 1195 46.99 9.66 20.22
CA PHE A 1195 46.25 8.57 20.84
C PHE A 1195 46.81 7.18 20.52
N GLY A 1196 47.41 6.98 19.35
CA GLY A 1196 48.17 5.78 19.03
C GLY A 1196 49.37 5.62 19.96
N LEU A 1197 50.20 6.67 20.09
CA LEU A 1197 51.37 6.66 20.98
C LEU A 1197 50.97 6.52 22.46
N ALA A 1198 49.95 7.24 22.91
CA ALA A 1198 49.45 7.17 24.28
C ALA A 1198 48.86 5.78 24.60
N GLY A 1199 48.10 5.20 23.67
CA GLY A 1199 47.58 3.84 23.78
C GLY A 1199 48.71 2.82 23.90
N LEU A 1200 49.73 2.89 23.04
CA LEU A 1200 50.91 2.03 23.10
C LEU A 1200 51.69 2.20 24.41
N SER A 1201 51.81 3.43 24.92
CA SER A 1201 52.42 3.70 26.24
C SER A 1201 51.66 3.00 27.37
N LEU A 1202 50.32 3.05 27.40
CA LEU A 1202 49.52 2.32 28.41
C LEU A 1202 49.56 0.80 28.24
N LEU A 1203 49.78 0.31 27.02
CA LEU A 1203 49.99 -1.11 26.74
C LEU A 1203 51.40 -1.60 27.08
N GLY A 1204 52.30 -0.72 27.55
CA GLY A 1204 53.62 -1.07 28.04
C GLY A 1204 54.75 -0.94 27.03
N GLU A 1205 54.60 -0.09 26.00
CA GLU A 1205 55.68 0.21 25.06
C GLU A 1205 56.86 0.92 25.76
N SER A 1206 58.02 0.26 25.77
CA SER A 1206 59.21 0.72 26.52
C SER A 1206 59.90 1.93 25.91
N SER A 1207 59.72 2.16 24.60
CA SER A 1207 60.33 3.30 23.90
C SER A 1207 59.61 4.63 24.13
N LEU A 1208 58.46 4.63 24.83
CA LEU A 1208 57.64 5.80 25.11
C LEU A 1208 57.65 6.14 26.60
N LYS A 1209 57.56 7.42 26.94
CA LYS A 1209 57.33 7.84 28.33
C LYS A 1209 55.95 7.34 28.80
N THR A 1210 55.82 7.09 30.10
CA THR A 1210 54.54 6.72 30.70
C THR A 1210 53.53 7.87 30.60
N ILE A 1211 52.38 7.62 30.00
CA ILE A 1211 51.26 8.56 29.92
C ILE A 1211 50.32 8.41 31.14
N ASN A 1212 49.78 9.52 31.62
CA ASN A 1212 48.70 9.52 32.60
C ASN A 1212 47.34 9.29 31.90
N PRO A 1213 46.54 8.29 32.30
CA PRO A 1213 45.28 7.94 31.63
C PRO A 1213 44.14 8.93 31.89
N VAL A 1214 44.27 9.86 32.85
CA VAL A 1214 43.21 10.84 33.19
C VAL A 1214 43.40 12.14 32.40
N PHE A 1215 44.63 12.64 32.36
CA PHE A 1215 44.96 13.91 31.71
C PHE A 1215 45.47 13.75 30.28
N CYS A 1216 45.76 12.53 29.83
CA CYS A 1216 46.49 12.28 28.57
C CYS A 1216 47.77 13.13 28.47
N MET A 1217 48.52 13.24 29.56
CA MET A 1217 49.80 13.96 29.63
C MET A 1217 50.89 13.06 30.22
N PRO A 1218 52.19 13.29 29.94
CA PRO A 1218 53.26 12.49 30.52
C PRO A 1218 53.19 12.48 32.06
N GLN A 1219 53.29 11.29 32.65
CA GLN A 1219 53.12 11.09 34.09
C GLN A 1219 54.10 11.94 34.93
N GLN A 1220 55.28 12.24 34.37
CA GLN A 1220 56.26 13.12 34.98
C GLN A 1220 55.73 14.55 35.21
N VAL A 1221 54.94 15.09 34.27
CA VAL A 1221 54.36 16.44 34.37
C VAL A 1221 53.30 16.47 35.47
N ILE A 1222 52.41 15.48 35.51
CA ILE A 1222 51.39 15.35 36.56
C ILE A 1222 52.03 15.20 37.95
N SER A 1223 53.12 14.43 38.04
CA SER A 1223 53.88 14.25 39.28
C SER A 1223 54.58 15.54 39.74
N ARG A 1224 55.13 16.33 38.80
CA ARG A 1224 55.70 17.67 39.07
C ARG A 1224 54.66 18.61 39.66
N LEU A 1225 53.43 18.58 39.13
CA LEU A 1225 52.30 19.39 39.60
C LEU A 1225 51.66 18.85 40.90
N LYS A 1226 52.14 17.71 41.42
CA LYS A 1226 51.65 17.06 42.65
C LYS A 1226 50.15 16.71 42.61
N ILE A 1227 49.62 16.42 41.43
CA ILE A 1227 48.22 16.01 41.25
C ILE A 1227 48.14 14.49 41.37
N GLN A 1228 47.25 13.99 42.23
CA GLN A 1228 47.05 12.56 42.47
C GLN A 1228 45.60 12.16 42.17
N PRO A 1229 45.25 11.89 40.91
CA PRO A 1229 43.92 11.40 40.56
C PRO A 1229 43.70 9.99 41.11
N GLN A 1230 42.47 9.70 41.55
CA GLN A 1230 42.10 8.39 42.09
C GLN A 1230 42.16 7.33 40.99
N MET A 1231 42.70 6.15 41.29
CA MET A 1231 42.68 5.00 40.40
C MET A 1231 42.14 3.80 41.18
N LEU A 1232 41.32 2.95 40.56
CA LEU A 1232 40.90 1.70 41.17
C LEU A 1232 41.93 0.60 40.88
N SER A 1233 42.13 -0.30 41.85
CA SER A 1233 42.86 -1.55 41.66
C SER A 1233 41.89 -2.73 41.64
N LEU A 1234 42.31 -3.84 41.01
CA LEU A 1234 41.62 -5.13 41.12
C LEU A 1234 41.57 -5.63 42.55
#